data_AF-B7B7T0-F1
#
_entry.id   AF-B7B7T0-F1
#
_cell.length_a   1.000
_cell.length_b   1.000
_cell.length_c   1.000
_cell.angle_alpha   90.00
_cell.angle_beta   90.00
_cell.angle_gamma   90.00
#
_symmetry.space_group_name_H-M   'P 1'
#
loop_
_entity.id
_entity.type
_entity.pdbx_description
1 polymer ?
#
loop_
_entity_poly.entity_id
_entity_poly.type
_entity_poly.pdbx_seq_one_letter_code
_entity_poly.pdbx_strand_id
1 'polypeptide(L)'
;MRKAYISIAALLLCGSMLMAQTPEGRTAKTTAADVLAQMPAAKQTAYNKLIGDLSSTGEEGVLMLVNMINAPGKGSNANVDYALSGLTHYVMAKGEENARLVTANAYLKALEMVNERETKAFIIRQLQMLGKDECIETLASYLNDESLSGPAARALAANGSEKAGQALVAALKRRSGSPKTQKDVIRAIADAQVKEAETVLLALQGAADPNMQKEVLYALSCVGGSNSLPVLAKAAENAGYTMEITGANEAYIALLKRLVESDRATAMKAAKKLQKEAAKAGQEQTREAALQILLAAEEPAKVSKMVLASMKDPSKNYRNAALSYASDFADKELYIELMKMVPKAKPELKIDILNWIGREAKKPSKHDIIQNLEIRFDLPAKQILLEQLGDADFGVKQAATWTLVKIGDKSYIPSLAELLKNDDKQVVLLGQDALAAFPGDIDGAVAKAISSAANAGKIAGLELLAMRKATANINTVLDQIQTGSPEVKAAAYVALKDVVGERDITNMCGMLEMADALAVPPMQRAVISALSSLPAADRVETVTRRMLQAGNKDYLYYLVLSSTGQPDALATIVKGFRSSTGVKRDAAFEALLNWKGIEVADELYTICKENLSSNYFDPALTTYVKLVSNPAFTGENRLLSLRKAMEIAQTDAQKIAILQQIENTGTFLGMLYAGE
;
A
#
# COMPACT_ATOMS: atom_id res chain seq x y z
N MET A 1 26.44 -51.97 -53.37
CA MET A 1 25.14 -52.08 -52.68
C MET A 1 25.12 -53.05 -51.48
N ARG A 2 26.26 -53.45 -50.87
CA ARG A 2 26.27 -54.33 -49.66
C ARG A 2 26.67 -53.64 -48.35
N LYS A 3 27.18 -52.40 -48.40
CA LYS A 3 27.62 -51.63 -47.21
C LYS A 3 26.60 -50.60 -46.71
N ALA A 4 25.55 -50.30 -47.46
CA ALA A 4 24.51 -49.33 -47.05
C ALA A 4 23.36 -49.97 -46.24
N TYR A 5 23.09 -51.27 -46.41
CA TYR A 5 22.01 -51.95 -45.70
C TYR A 5 22.36 -52.36 -44.26
N ILE A 6 23.66 -52.50 -43.94
CA ILE A 6 24.11 -52.88 -42.60
C ILE A 6 24.00 -51.69 -41.62
N SER A 7 24.22 -50.46 -42.11
CA SER A 7 24.10 -49.25 -41.28
C SER A 7 22.65 -48.86 -40.99
N ILE A 8 21.70 -49.16 -41.90
CA ILE A 8 20.27 -48.87 -41.69
C ILE A 8 19.62 -49.92 -40.78
N ALA A 9 20.04 -51.18 -40.85
CA ALA A 9 19.58 -52.22 -39.92
C ALA A 9 20.09 -51.98 -38.48
N ALA A 10 21.31 -51.44 -38.31
CA ALA A 10 21.84 -51.09 -36.99
C ALA A 10 21.15 -49.85 -36.37
N LEU A 11 20.70 -48.90 -37.19
CA LEU A 11 19.95 -47.71 -36.72
C LEU A 11 18.47 -48.00 -36.42
N LEU A 12 17.86 -49.01 -37.05
CA LEU A 12 16.49 -49.45 -36.76
C LEU A 12 16.37 -50.41 -35.57
N LEU A 13 17.47 -51.05 -35.14
CA LEU A 13 17.51 -51.90 -33.94
C LEU A 13 17.88 -51.13 -32.65
N CYS A 14 18.35 -49.89 -32.76
CA CYS A 14 18.58 -49.02 -31.60
C CYS A 14 17.40 -48.08 -31.29
N GLY A 15 16.33 -48.10 -32.09
CA GLY A 15 15.14 -47.26 -31.91
C GLY A 15 14.07 -47.82 -30.97
N SER A 16 14.18 -49.09 -30.55
CA SER A 16 13.16 -49.78 -29.72
C SER A 16 13.59 -50.03 -28.26
N MET A 17 14.75 -49.51 -27.82
CA MET A 17 15.25 -49.67 -26.44
C MET A 17 15.19 -48.39 -25.60
N LEU A 18 14.25 -47.48 -25.90
CA LEU A 18 13.81 -46.44 -24.97
C LEU A 18 12.40 -46.76 -24.44
N MET A 19 12.19 -48.02 -24.08
CA MET A 19 11.33 -48.29 -22.92
C MET A 19 12.19 -47.95 -21.71
N ALA A 20 11.79 -46.95 -20.92
CA ALA A 20 12.37 -46.70 -19.61
C ALA A 20 12.35 -48.02 -18.83
N GLN A 21 13.50 -48.70 -18.75
CA GLN A 21 13.66 -49.83 -17.85
C GLN A 21 13.59 -49.25 -16.44
N THR A 22 12.47 -49.49 -15.77
CA THR A 22 12.40 -49.38 -14.32
C THR A 22 13.55 -50.21 -13.73
N PRO A 23 14.27 -49.72 -12.71
CA PRO A 23 15.37 -50.48 -12.11
C PRO A 23 14.86 -51.88 -11.72
N GLU A 24 15.54 -52.94 -12.20
CA GLU A 24 15.20 -54.33 -11.88
C GLU A 24 15.00 -54.49 -10.36
N GLY A 25 13.78 -54.86 -9.96
CA GLY A 25 13.42 -55.14 -8.56
C GLY A 25 12.55 -54.10 -7.83
N ARG A 26 12.26 -52.93 -8.40
CA ARG A 26 11.33 -51.96 -7.77
C ARG A 26 9.86 -52.29 -8.05
N THR A 27 9.13 -52.70 -7.02
CA THR A 27 7.67 -52.89 -7.02
C THR A 27 6.96 -51.59 -6.63
N ALA A 28 5.67 -51.43 -6.96
CA ALA A 28 4.85 -50.32 -6.48
C ALA A 28 4.91 -50.19 -4.95
N LYS A 29 4.96 -51.33 -4.25
CA LYS A 29 5.12 -51.40 -2.79
C LYS A 29 6.39 -50.76 -2.28
N THR A 30 7.53 -51.15 -2.83
CA THR A 30 8.83 -50.61 -2.42
C THR A 30 8.94 -49.13 -2.77
N THR A 31 8.41 -48.71 -3.92
CA THR A 31 8.44 -47.31 -4.34
C THR A 31 7.57 -46.42 -3.45
N ALA A 32 6.34 -46.83 -3.13
CA ALA A 32 5.45 -46.08 -2.26
C ALA A 32 6.02 -45.91 -0.84
N ALA A 33 6.61 -46.97 -0.28
CA ALA A 33 7.26 -46.93 1.03
C ALA A 33 8.49 -46.00 1.03
N ASP A 34 9.34 -46.08 0.00
CA ASP A 34 10.52 -45.22 -0.16
C ASP A 34 10.15 -43.74 -0.26
N VAL A 35 9.07 -43.44 -1.00
CA VAL A 35 8.54 -42.08 -1.14
C VAL A 35 8.03 -41.57 0.20
N LEU A 36 7.22 -42.34 0.92
CA LEU A 36 6.68 -41.93 2.21
C LEU A 36 7.75 -41.65 3.27
N ALA A 37 8.83 -42.44 3.27
CA ALA A 37 9.95 -42.24 4.21
C ALA A 37 10.70 -40.92 3.98
N GLN A 38 10.57 -40.32 2.79
CA GLN A 38 11.26 -39.10 2.38
C GLN A 38 10.33 -37.88 2.26
N MET A 39 9.05 -38.04 2.62
CA MET A 39 8.05 -36.97 2.61
C MET A 39 7.82 -36.40 4.01
N PRO A 40 7.63 -35.08 4.15
CA PRO A 40 7.74 -34.04 3.11
C PRO A 40 9.20 -33.78 2.70
N ALA A 41 9.43 -33.56 1.39
CA ALA A 41 10.78 -33.36 0.86
C ALA A 41 11.30 -31.93 1.11
N ALA A 42 12.56 -31.82 1.57
CA ALA A 42 13.16 -30.53 1.92
C ALA A 42 13.53 -29.62 0.73
N LYS A 43 13.65 -30.19 -0.48
CA LYS A 43 14.04 -29.46 -1.71
C LYS A 43 13.09 -29.79 -2.85
N GLN A 44 12.77 -28.81 -3.67
CA GLN A 44 11.85 -28.95 -4.81
C GLN A 44 12.30 -30.02 -5.83
N THR A 45 13.61 -30.13 -6.09
CA THR A 45 14.15 -31.16 -7.00
C THR A 45 13.93 -32.58 -6.48
N ALA A 46 14.10 -32.79 -5.18
CA ALA A 46 13.83 -34.08 -4.54
C ALA A 46 12.32 -34.38 -4.52
N TYR A 47 11.50 -33.38 -4.20
CA TYR A 47 10.04 -33.48 -4.24
C TYR A 47 9.54 -33.93 -5.63
N ASN A 48 9.97 -33.24 -6.69
CA ASN A 48 9.55 -33.56 -8.06
C ASN A 48 9.93 -34.99 -8.47
N LYS A 49 11.13 -35.45 -8.07
CA LYS A 49 11.56 -36.82 -8.32
C LYS A 49 10.68 -37.82 -7.59
N LEU A 50 10.45 -37.62 -6.29
CA LEU A 50 9.66 -38.55 -5.47
C LEU A 50 8.20 -38.64 -5.92
N ILE A 51 7.59 -37.51 -6.31
CA ILE A 51 6.22 -37.53 -6.85
C ILE A 51 6.18 -38.12 -8.27
N GLY A 52 7.20 -37.89 -9.10
CA GLY A 52 7.32 -38.58 -10.40
C GLY A 52 7.45 -40.09 -10.25
N ASP A 53 8.30 -40.55 -9.32
CA ASP A 53 8.44 -41.96 -8.96
C ASP A 53 7.10 -42.53 -8.47
N LEU A 54 6.38 -41.81 -7.61
CA LEU A 54 5.06 -42.21 -7.14
C LEU A 54 4.03 -42.27 -8.29
N SER A 55 4.01 -41.30 -9.20
CA SER A 55 3.12 -41.30 -10.36
C SER A 55 3.33 -42.53 -11.26
N SER A 56 4.59 -42.97 -11.41
CA SER A 56 4.93 -44.16 -12.20
C SER A 56 4.36 -45.48 -11.65
N THR A 57 3.95 -45.52 -10.37
CA THR A 57 3.37 -46.71 -9.74
C THR A 57 1.91 -46.97 -10.15
N GLY A 58 1.24 -45.99 -10.76
CA GLY A 58 -0.14 -46.11 -11.22
C GLY A 58 -1.14 -46.42 -10.11
N GLU A 59 -2.18 -47.18 -10.45
CA GLU A 59 -3.29 -47.51 -9.53
C GLU A 59 -2.80 -48.19 -8.24
N GLU A 60 -1.86 -49.13 -8.35
CA GLU A 60 -1.41 -49.94 -7.22
C GLU A 60 -0.77 -49.09 -6.12
N GLY A 61 0.04 -48.10 -6.48
CA GLY A 61 0.66 -47.22 -5.48
C GLY A 61 -0.34 -46.29 -4.82
N VAL A 62 -1.32 -45.76 -5.55
CA VAL A 62 -2.41 -44.95 -4.97
C VAL A 62 -3.22 -45.77 -3.96
N LEU A 63 -3.66 -46.96 -4.34
CA LEU A 63 -4.42 -47.84 -3.44
C LEU A 63 -3.60 -48.26 -2.22
N MET A 64 -2.30 -48.50 -2.39
CA MET A 64 -1.42 -48.80 -1.27
C MET A 64 -1.32 -47.64 -0.29
N LEU A 65 -1.09 -46.42 -0.79
CA LEU A 65 -1.04 -45.24 0.06
C LEU A 65 -2.36 -45.01 0.79
N VAL A 66 -3.51 -45.19 0.12
CA VAL A 66 -4.81 -45.11 0.79
C VAL A 66 -4.96 -46.15 1.89
N ASN A 67 -4.53 -47.40 1.66
CA ASN A 67 -4.55 -48.45 2.69
C ASN A 67 -3.61 -48.17 3.87
N MET A 68 -2.65 -47.25 3.74
CA MET A 68 -1.77 -46.80 4.82
C MET A 68 -2.37 -45.65 5.64
N ILE A 69 -3.53 -45.12 5.25
CA ILE A 69 -4.24 -44.12 6.04
C ILE A 69 -4.74 -44.76 7.32
N ASN A 70 -4.27 -44.25 8.46
CA ASN A 70 -4.75 -44.67 9.76
C ASN A 70 -6.18 -44.19 9.97
N ALA A 71 -7.00 -45.03 10.61
CA ALA A 71 -8.33 -44.64 11.07
C ALA A 71 -8.27 -43.42 12.01
N PRO A 72 -9.34 -42.62 12.11
CA PRO A 72 -9.38 -41.44 12.97
C PRO A 72 -8.91 -41.75 14.40
N GLY A 73 -7.89 -41.02 14.87
CA GLY A 73 -7.32 -41.18 16.21
C GLY A 73 -6.35 -42.36 16.39
N LYS A 74 -5.97 -43.08 15.32
CA LYS A 74 -5.06 -44.24 15.39
C LYS A 74 -3.63 -43.98 14.91
N GLY A 75 -3.31 -42.78 14.45
CA GLY A 75 -1.97 -42.41 13.99
C GLY A 75 -1.97 -41.11 13.20
N SER A 76 -0.77 -40.63 12.85
CA SER A 76 -0.61 -39.49 11.95
C SER A 76 -0.72 -39.94 10.49
N ASN A 77 -1.52 -39.22 9.71
CA ASN A 77 -1.65 -39.43 8.26
C ASN A 77 -0.88 -38.36 7.44
N ALA A 78 -0.13 -37.46 8.10
CA ALA A 78 0.45 -36.29 7.46
C ALA A 78 1.32 -36.64 6.21
N ASN A 79 2.16 -37.67 6.30
CA ASN A 79 3.04 -38.05 5.19
C ASN A 79 2.26 -38.68 4.03
N VAL A 80 1.23 -39.47 4.33
CA VAL A 80 0.37 -40.12 3.34
C VAL A 80 -0.50 -39.09 2.63
N ASP A 81 -1.13 -38.20 3.40
CA ASP A 81 -1.94 -37.10 2.88
C ASP A 81 -1.10 -36.16 2.00
N TYR A 82 0.13 -35.85 2.44
CA TYR A 82 1.08 -35.04 1.67
C TYR A 82 1.48 -35.71 0.36
N ALA A 83 1.79 -37.01 0.37
CA ALA A 83 2.16 -37.75 -0.84
C ALA A 83 0.98 -37.87 -1.83
N LEU A 84 -0.21 -38.22 -1.36
CA LEU A 84 -1.42 -38.32 -2.20
C LEU A 84 -1.83 -36.96 -2.76
N SER A 85 -1.80 -35.91 -1.94
CA SER A 85 -2.09 -34.55 -2.42
C SER A 85 -1.03 -34.04 -3.39
N GLY A 86 0.24 -34.34 -3.14
CA GLY A 86 1.32 -33.99 -4.06
C GLY A 86 1.18 -34.68 -5.42
N LEU A 87 0.82 -35.97 -5.42
CA LEU A 87 0.52 -36.73 -6.63
C LEU A 87 -0.65 -36.12 -7.40
N THR A 88 -1.77 -35.81 -6.71
CA THR A 88 -2.95 -35.17 -7.30
C THR A 88 -2.60 -33.89 -8.06
N HIS A 89 -1.76 -33.03 -7.48
CA HIS A 89 -1.34 -31.79 -8.16
C HIS A 89 -0.36 -32.05 -9.30
N TYR A 90 0.54 -33.02 -9.14
CA TYR A 90 1.53 -33.36 -10.16
C TYR A 90 0.87 -33.87 -11.44
N VAL A 91 -0.09 -34.80 -11.34
CA VAL A 91 -0.76 -35.38 -12.52
C VAL A 91 -1.68 -34.39 -13.24
N MET A 92 -1.96 -33.22 -12.64
CA MET A 92 -2.69 -32.14 -13.28
C MET A 92 -1.83 -31.29 -14.23
N ALA A 93 -0.52 -31.56 -14.30
CA ALA A 93 0.36 -30.92 -15.27
C ALA A 93 -0.01 -31.29 -16.72
N LYS A 94 0.26 -30.37 -17.66
CA LYS A 94 0.06 -30.61 -19.09
C LYS A 94 0.95 -31.78 -19.56
N GLY A 95 0.35 -32.76 -20.25
CA GLY A 95 1.06 -33.96 -20.71
C GLY A 95 0.89 -35.18 -19.80
N GLU A 96 0.30 -35.02 -18.61
CA GLU A 96 0.05 -36.09 -17.64
C GLU A 96 -1.39 -36.61 -17.70
N GLU A 97 -2.10 -36.44 -18.83
CA GLU A 97 -3.54 -36.71 -18.90
C GLU A 97 -3.89 -38.17 -18.60
N ASN A 98 -3.02 -39.11 -19.01
CA ASN A 98 -3.17 -40.53 -18.70
C ASN A 98 -2.90 -40.81 -17.21
N ALA A 99 -1.83 -40.24 -16.65
CA ALA A 99 -1.51 -40.39 -15.22
C ALA A 99 -2.63 -39.83 -14.33
N ARG A 100 -3.24 -38.71 -14.74
CA ARG A 100 -4.45 -38.17 -14.08
C ARG A 100 -5.60 -39.15 -14.13
N LEU A 101 -5.91 -39.73 -15.29
CA LEU A 101 -7.03 -40.66 -15.43
C LEU A 101 -6.82 -41.92 -14.57
N VAL A 102 -5.61 -42.48 -14.58
CA VAL A 102 -5.23 -43.61 -13.73
C VAL A 102 -5.39 -43.25 -12.26
N THR A 103 -4.91 -42.09 -11.84
CA THR A 103 -5.01 -41.61 -10.45
C THR A 103 -6.47 -41.39 -10.03
N ALA A 104 -7.31 -40.85 -10.92
CA ALA A 104 -8.74 -40.66 -10.69
C ALA A 104 -9.47 -42.00 -10.45
N ASN A 105 -9.25 -42.96 -11.35
CA ASN A 105 -9.86 -44.29 -11.24
C ASN A 105 -9.39 -45.03 -9.98
N ALA A 106 -8.12 -44.87 -9.61
CA ALA A 106 -7.59 -45.41 -8.38
C ALA A 106 -8.28 -44.82 -7.15
N TYR A 107 -8.51 -43.50 -7.11
CA TYR A 107 -9.30 -42.87 -6.05
C TYR A 107 -10.76 -43.33 -6.03
N LEU A 108 -11.40 -43.51 -7.19
CA LEU A 108 -12.76 -44.05 -7.27
C LEU A 108 -12.84 -45.45 -6.68
N LYS A 109 -11.92 -46.33 -7.05
CA LYS A 109 -11.81 -47.69 -6.49
C LYS A 109 -11.49 -47.66 -4.99
N ALA A 110 -10.64 -46.74 -4.55
CA ALA A 110 -10.33 -46.57 -3.14
C ALA A 110 -11.56 -46.22 -2.28
N LEU A 111 -12.53 -45.44 -2.83
CA LEU A 111 -13.77 -45.11 -2.12
C LEU A 111 -14.64 -46.33 -1.79
N GLU A 112 -14.54 -47.41 -2.57
CA GLU A 112 -15.24 -48.67 -2.32
C GLU A 112 -14.56 -49.52 -1.24
N MET A 113 -13.25 -49.30 -1.03
CA MET A 113 -12.43 -50.09 -0.10
C MET A 113 -12.42 -49.54 1.32
N VAL A 114 -12.70 -48.25 1.49
CA VAL A 114 -12.63 -47.56 2.79
C VAL A 114 -14.04 -47.29 3.32
N ASN A 115 -14.19 -47.26 4.65
CA ASN A 115 -15.49 -47.03 5.30
C ASN A 115 -15.50 -45.75 6.15
N GLU A 116 -14.34 -45.27 6.55
CA GLU A 116 -14.16 -44.10 7.40
C GLU A 116 -14.55 -42.83 6.65
N ARG A 117 -15.44 -42.04 7.27
CA ARG A 117 -15.95 -40.79 6.71
C ARG A 117 -14.81 -39.83 6.33
N GLU A 118 -13.84 -39.65 7.22
CA GLU A 118 -12.72 -38.73 7.05
C GLU A 118 -11.86 -39.12 5.84
N THR A 119 -11.60 -40.41 5.67
CA THR A 119 -10.86 -40.97 4.53
C THR A 119 -11.62 -40.79 3.22
N LYS A 120 -12.93 -41.11 3.19
CA LYS A 120 -13.79 -40.84 2.02
C LYS A 120 -13.80 -39.36 1.65
N ALA A 121 -13.96 -38.48 2.65
CA ALA A 121 -13.97 -37.04 2.44
C ALA A 121 -12.62 -36.49 1.96
N PHE A 122 -11.50 -37.10 2.36
CA PHE A 122 -10.16 -36.78 1.85
C PHE A 122 -10.03 -37.18 0.38
N ILE A 123 -10.42 -38.42 0.04
CA ILE A 123 -10.36 -38.93 -1.34
C ILE A 123 -11.24 -38.08 -2.27
N ILE A 124 -12.47 -37.75 -1.86
CA ILE A 124 -13.36 -36.88 -2.64
C ILE A 124 -12.73 -35.49 -2.86
N ARG A 125 -11.98 -34.95 -1.89
CA ARG A 125 -11.24 -33.69 -2.06
C ARG A 125 -10.09 -33.81 -3.06
N GLN A 126 -9.47 -34.99 -3.21
CA GLN A 126 -8.52 -35.23 -4.29
C GLN A 126 -9.24 -35.27 -5.66
N LEU A 127 -10.38 -35.95 -5.72
CA LEU A 127 -11.22 -35.99 -6.94
C LEU A 127 -11.74 -34.60 -7.33
N GLN A 128 -12.00 -33.70 -6.38
CA GLN A 128 -12.36 -32.30 -6.67
C GLN A 128 -11.28 -31.59 -7.51
N MET A 129 -10.01 -31.94 -7.35
CA MET A 129 -8.91 -31.29 -8.06
C MET A 129 -8.66 -31.88 -9.45
N LEU A 130 -8.78 -33.20 -9.60
CA LEU A 130 -8.35 -33.90 -10.82
C LEU A 130 -9.46 -34.61 -11.60
N GLY A 131 -10.60 -34.85 -10.97
CA GLY A 131 -11.67 -35.71 -11.48
C GLY A 131 -12.43 -35.09 -12.65
N LYS A 132 -12.62 -35.88 -13.71
CA LYS A 132 -13.43 -35.53 -14.89
C LYS A 132 -14.73 -36.35 -14.94
N ASP A 133 -15.33 -36.49 -16.13
CA ASP A 133 -16.61 -37.15 -16.36
C ASP A 133 -16.71 -38.54 -15.71
N GLU A 134 -15.61 -39.28 -15.65
CA GLU A 134 -15.52 -40.61 -15.02
C GLU A 134 -15.88 -40.62 -13.53
N CYS A 135 -15.77 -39.48 -12.83
CA CYS A 135 -16.06 -39.39 -11.40
C CYS A 135 -17.54 -39.07 -11.11
N ILE A 136 -18.31 -38.63 -12.10
CA ILE A 136 -19.62 -37.99 -11.88
C ILE A 136 -20.60 -38.94 -11.20
N GLU A 137 -20.73 -40.18 -11.70
CA GLU A 137 -21.70 -41.15 -11.17
C GLU A 137 -21.42 -41.47 -9.70
N THR A 138 -20.15 -41.75 -9.39
CA THR A 138 -19.72 -42.07 -8.02
C THR A 138 -19.93 -40.87 -7.09
N LEU A 139 -19.51 -39.67 -7.49
CA LEU A 139 -19.71 -38.46 -6.70
C LEU A 139 -21.21 -38.15 -6.49
N ALA A 140 -22.04 -38.35 -7.52
CA ALA A 140 -23.48 -38.14 -7.44
C ALA A 140 -24.15 -39.06 -6.40
N SER A 141 -23.63 -40.28 -6.21
CA SER A 141 -24.15 -41.23 -5.22
C SER A 141 -24.03 -40.72 -3.78
N TYR A 142 -23.06 -39.85 -3.50
CA TYR A 142 -22.80 -39.27 -2.17
C TYR A 142 -23.59 -37.99 -1.89
N LEU A 143 -24.37 -37.46 -2.86
CA LEU A 143 -25.08 -36.18 -2.69
C LEU A 143 -26.18 -36.20 -1.63
N ASN A 144 -26.67 -37.38 -1.24
CA ASN A 144 -27.68 -37.54 -0.19
C ASN A 144 -27.11 -38.02 1.15
N ASP A 145 -25.80 -38.24 1.24
CA ASP A 145 -25.11 -38.62 2.47
C ASP A 145 -24.76 -37.36 3.26
N GLU A 146 -25.36 -37.13 4.43
CA GLU A 146 -25.11 -35.92 5.24
C GLU A 146 -23.64 -35.68 5.62
N SER A 147 -22.84 -36.74 5.61
CA SER A 147 -21.45 -36.73 6.03
C SER A 147 -20.49 -36.45 4.86
N LEU A 148 -20.93 -36.70 3.62
CA LEU A 148 -20.14 -36.62 2.38
C LEU A 148 -20.74 -35.72 1.28
N SER A 149 -21.98 -35.24 1.43
CA SER A 149 -22.68 -34.38 0.46
C SER A 149 -21.89 -33.13 0.13
N GLY A 150 -21.38 -32.42 1.13
CA GLY A 150 -20.60 -31.19 0.95
C GLY A 150 -19.32 -31.38 0.11
N PRO A 151 -18.42 -32.33 0.47
CA PRO A 151 -17.30 -32.68 -0.39
C PRO A 151 -17.71 -33.11 -1.80
N ALA A 152 -18.71 -33.98 -1.95
CA ALA A 152 -19.12 -34.51 -3.25
C ALA A 152 -19.72 -33.43 -4.17
N ALA A 153 -20.57 -32.56 -3.62
CA ALA A 153 -21.17 -31.44 -4.33
C ALA A 153 -20.09 -30.45 -4.81
N ARG A 154 -19.10 -30.13 -3.97
CA ARG A 154 -17.95 -29.28 -4.37
C ARG A 154 -17.08 -29.93 -5.44
N ALA A 155 -16.88 -31.25 -5.38
CA ALA A 155 -16.15 -31.98 -6.42
C ALA A 155 -16.87 -31.93 -7.77
N LEU A 156 -18.20 -32.14 -7.77
CA LEU A 156 -19.02 -31.99 -8.97
C LEU A 156 -19.04 -30.55 -9.49
N ALA A 157 -19.05 -29.55 -8.60
CA ALA A 157 -18.97 -28.15 -9.03
C ALA A 157 -17.63 -27.81 -9.69
N ALA A 158 -16.51 -28.25 -9.09
CA ALA A 158 -15.17 -28.02 -9.60
C ALA A 158 -14.89 -28.74 -10.93
N ASN A 159 -15.57 -29.86 -11.19
CA ASN A 159 -15.50 -30.58 -12.45
C ASN A 159 -15.92 -29.71 -13.66
N GLY A 160 -16.95 -28.88 -13.48
CA GLY A 160 -17.37 -27.88 -14.46
C GLY A 160 -17.97 -28.41 -15.77
N SER A 161 -18.19 -29.72 -15.92
CA SER A 161 -18.87 -30.29 -17.10
C SER A 161 -20.38 -30.10 -17.03
N GLU A 162 -21.03 -30.08 -18.21
CA GLU A 162 -22.50 -30.06 -18.30
C GLU A 162 -23.13 -31.27 -17.59
N LYS A 163 -22.51 -32.46 -17.70
CA LYS A 163 -22.98 -33.69 -17.04
C LYS A 163 -22.93 -33.57 -15.51
N ALA A 164 -21.89 -32.96 -14.95
CA ALA A 164 -21.80 -32.75 -13.51
C ALA A 164 -22.90 -31.78 -13.04
N GLY A 165 -23.18 -30.73 -13.81
CA GLY A 165 -24.32 -29.83 -13.56
C GLY A 165 -25.66 -30.56 -13.62
N GLN A 166 -25.87 -31.41 -14.64
CA GLN A 166 -27.07 -32.24 -14.74
C GLN A 166 -27.24 -33.19 -13.55
N ALA A 167 -26.14 -33.77 -13.03
CA ALA A 167 -26.17 -34.62 -11.84
C ALA A 167 -26.61 -33.84 -10.58
N LEU A 168 -26.09 -32.62 -10.38
CA LEU A 168 -26.51 -31.74 -9.28
C LEU A 168 -28.00 -31.37 -9.39
N VAL A 169 -28.46 -31.00 -10.59
CA VAL A 169 -29.88 -30.68 -10.84
C VAL A 169 -30.77 -31.90 -10.61
N ALA A 170 -30.35 -33.08 -11.05
CA ALA A 170 -31.08 -34.32 -10.84
C ALA A 170 -31.21 -34.66 -9.34
N ALA A 171 -30.15 -34.44 -8.56
CA ALA A 171 -30.18 -34.64 -7.11
C ALA A 171 -31.24 -33.75 -6.43
N LEU A 172 -31.32 -32.47 -6.79
CA LEU A 172 -32.38 -31.58 -6.26
C LEU A 172 -33.78 -31.99 -6.71
N LYS A 173 -33.96 -32.38 -7.98
CA LYS A 173 -35.27 -32.77 -8.53
C LYS A 173 -35.86 -33.98 -7.81
N ARG A 174 -35.01 -34.93 -7.40
CA ARG A 174 -35.46 -36.13 -6.67
C ARG A 174 -36.06 -35.81 -5.30
N ARG A 175 -35.78 -34.63 -4.73
CA ARG A 175 -36.20 -34.20 -3.37
C ARG A 175 -35.88 -35.23 -2.28
N SER A 176 -34.94 -36.12 -2.55
CA SER A 176 -34.34 -37.04 -1.59
C SER A 176 -33.19 -36.33 -0.90
N GLY A 177 -33.05 -36.47 0.42
CA GLY A 177 -31.97 -35.85 1.18
C GLY A 177 -32.47 -34.86 2.24
N SER A 178 -31.62 -34.56 3.22
CA SER A 178 -31.95 -33.65 4.30
C SER A 178 -31.79 -32.18 3.88
N PRO A 179 -32.31 -31.21 4.66
CA PRO A 179 -32.09 -29.79 4.39
C PRO A 179 -30.60 -29.43 4.28
N LYS A 180 -29.72 -30.17 4.96
CA LYS A 180 -28.27 -29.95 4.86
C LYS A 180 -27.74 -30.34 3.48
N THR A 181 -28.05 -31.55 3.02
CA THR A 181 -27.54 -32.04 1.73
C THR A 181 -28.10 -31.22 0.56
N GLN A 182 -29.36 -30.78 0.66
CA GLN A 182 -29.96 -29.87 -0.30
C GLN A 182 -29.19 -28.54 -0.39
N LYS A 183 -28.82 -27.93 0.75
CA LYS A 183 -28.00 -26.70 0.76
C LYS A 183 -26.65 -26.90 0.09
N ASP A 184 -25.97 -28.03 0.37
CA ASP A 184 -24.69 -28.35 -0.26
C ASP A 184 -24.81 -28.41 -1.81
N VAL A 185 -25.87 -29.03 -2.31
CA VAL A 185 -26.13 -29.14 -3.76
C VAL A 185 -26.52 -27.79 -4.37
N ILE A 186 -27.36 -27.00 -3.70
CA ILE A 186 -27.75 -25.65 -4.17
C ILE A 186 -26.51 -24.75 -4.28
N ARG A 187 -25.62 -24.80 -3.28
CA ARG A 187 -24.37 -24.06 -3.28
C ARG A 187 -23.48 -24.49 -4.45
N ALA A 188 -23.33 -25.79 -4.67
CA ALA A 188 -22.56 -26.33 -5.79
C ALA A 188 -23.12 -25.91 -7.16
N ILE A 189 -24.45 -25.83 -7.30
CA ILE A 189 -25.11 -25.31 -8.52
C ILE A 189 -24.74 -23.85 -8.77
N ALA A 190 -24.73 -23.02 -7.72
CA ALA A 190 -24.34 -21.62 -7.81
C ALA A 190 -22.87 -21.49 -8.21
N ASP A 191 -21.99 -22.23 -7.54
CA ASP A 191 -20.54 -22.22 -7.78
C ASP A 191 -20.19 -22.71 -9.20
N ALA A 192 -20.90 -23.73 -9.70
CA ALA A 192 -20.74 -24.28 -11.05
C ALA A 192 -21.52 -23.51 -12.14
N GLN A 193 -22.30 -22.49 -11.76
CA GLN A 193 -23.11 -21.66 -12.66
C GLN A 193 -24.09 -22.45 -13.56
N VAL A 194 -24.75 -23.48 -13.03
CA VAL A 194 -25.65 -24.37 -13.79
C VAL A 194 -26.99 -23.67 -14.10
N LYS A 195 -27.11 -23.08 -15.29
CA LYS A 195 -28.29 -22.27 -15.71
C LYS A 195 -29.58 -23.07 -15.76
N GLU A 196 -29.51 -24.35 -16.11
CA GLU A 196 -30.64 -25.29 -16.19
C GLU A 196 -31.32 -25.50 -14.83
N ALA A 197 -30.66 -25.11 -13.73
CA ALA A 197 -31.20 -25.22 -12.39
C ALA A 197 -32.26 -24.18 -12.05
N GLU A 198 -32.46 -23.13 -12.87
CA GLU A 198 -33.40 -22.03 -12.55
C GLU A 198 -34.78 -22.56 -12.12
N THR A 199 -35.40 -23.42 -12.93
CA THR A 199 -36.76 -23.92 -12.66
C THR A 199 -36.84 -24.71 -11.35
N VAL A 200 -35.84 -25.53 -11.04
CA VAL A 200 -35.85 -26.32 -9.80
C VAL A 200 -35.59 -25.44 -8.57
N LEU A 201 -34.72 -24.44 -8.70
CA LEU A 201 -34.45 -23.47 -7.63
C LEU A 201 -35.68 -22.59 -7.33
N LEU A 202 -36.42 -22.17 -8.36
CA LEU A 202 -37.67 -21.42 -8.19
C LEU A 202 -38.73 -22.24 -7.45
N ALA A 203 -38.78 -23.56 -7.66
CA ALA A 203 -39.70 -24.44 -6.95
C ALA A 203 -39.34 -24.66 -5.46
N LEU A 204 -38.13 -24.26 -5.03
CA LEU A 204 -37.67 -24.32 -3.64
C LEU A 204 -37.90 -23.01 -2.87
N GLN A 205 -38.54 -22.02 -3.50
CA GLN A 205 -38.89 -20.76 -2.86
C GLN A 205 -39.93 -20.95 -1.74
N GLY A 206 -39.86 -20.08 -0.73
CA GLY A 206 -40.77 -20.13 0.42
C GLY A 206 -40.42 -21.19 1.47
N ALA A 207 -39.19 -21.72 1.46
CA ALA A 207 -38.69 -22.57 2.54
C ALA A 207 -38.76 -21.82 3.88
N ALA A 208 -39.29 -22.47 4.92
CA ALA A 208 -39.44 -21.86 6.25
C ALA A 208 -38.09 -21.59 6.95
N ASP A 209 -37.03 -22.31 6.59
CA ASP A 209 -35.67 -22.11 7.10
C ASP A 209 -34.98 -20.93 6.38
N PRO A 210 -34.64 -19.84 7.09
CA PRO A 210 -33.95 -18.70 6.50
C PRO A 210 -32.59 -19.06 5.87
N ASN A 211 -31.91 -20.09 6.38
CA ASN A 211 -30.63 -20.53 5.82
C ASN A 211 -30.82 -21.24 4.48
N MET A 212 -31.89 -22.02 4.32
CA MET A 212 -32.24 -22.61 3.03
C MET A 212 -32.63 -21.51 2.04
N GLN A 213 -33.46 -20.55 2.48
CA GLN A 213 -33.86 -19.43 1.64
C GLN A 213 -32.65 -18.62 1.15
N LYS A 214 -31.68 -18.37 2.02
CA LYS A 214 -30.41 -17.73 1.66
C LYS A 214 -29.69 -18.43 0.49
N GLU A 215 -29.50 -19.75 0.59
CA GLU A 215 -28.81 -20.51 -0.46
C GLU A 215 -29.59 -20.49 -1.78
N VAL A 216 -30.93 -20.60 -1.73
CA VAL A 216 -31.78 -20.54 -2.93
C VAL A 216 -31.71 -19.16 -3.59
N LEU A 217 -31.82 -18.06 -2.83
CA LEU A 217 -31.74 -16.70 -3.37
C LEU A 217 -30.36 -16.41 -3.96
N TYR A 218 -29.29 -16.81 -3.26
CA TYR A 218 -27.93 -16.71 -3.77
C TYR A 218 -27.76 -17.48 -5.08
N ALA A 219 -28.18 -18.75 -5.14
CA ALA A 219 -28.08 -19.56 -6.35
C ALA A 219 -28.87 -18.94 -7.52
N LEU A 220 -30.09 -18.46 -7.29
CA LEU A 220 -30.87 -17.76 -8.33
C LEU A 220 -30.18 -16.47 -8.81
N SER A 221 -29.46 -15.75 -7.94
CA SER A 221 -28.67 -14.60 -8.38
C SER A 221 -27.55 -15.01 -9.36
N CYS A 222 -26.92 -16.15 -9.11
CA CYS A 222 -25.83 -16.69 -9.92
C CYS A 222 -26.31 -17.29 -11.25
N VAL A 223 -27.42 -18.03 -11.25
CA VAL A 223 -27.82 -18.86 -12.41
C VAL A 223 -29.18 -18.49 -13.03
N GLY A 224 -30.03 -17.74 -12.32
CA GLY A 224 -31.38 -17.37 -12.76
C GLY A 224 -31.41 -16.54 -14.05
N GLY A 225 -32.49 -16.61 -14.79
CA GLY A 225 -32.79 -15.72 -15.91
C GLY A 225 -33.86 -14.71 -15.51
N SER A 226 -34.55 -14.20 -16.53
CA SER A 226 -35.65 -13.24 -16.35
C SER A 226 -36.83 -13.83 -15.56
N ASN A 227 -36.97 -15.16 -15.51
CA ASN A 227 -37.99 -15.84 -14.71
C ASN A 227 -37.74 -15.74 -13.20
N SER A 228 -36.49 -15.53 -12.78
CA SER A 228 -36.11 -15.34 -11.38
C SER A 228 -36.37 -13.92 -10.86
N LEU A 229 -36.50 -12.94 -11.76
CA LEU A 229 -36.67 -11.52 -11.39
C LEU A 229 -37.89 -11.26 -10.50
N PRO A 230 -39.11 -11.77 -10.79
CA PRO A 230 -40.27 -11.48 -9.95
C PRO A 230 -40.11 -11.98 -8.52
N VAL A 231 -39.48 -13.15 -8.36
CA VAL A 231 -39.20 -13.77 -7.06
C VAL A 231 -38.18 -12.95 -6.28
N LEU A 232 -37.02 -12.65 -6.87
CA LEU A 232 -35.98 -11.88 -6.19
C LEU A 232 -36.43 -10.44 -5.91
N ALA A 233 -37.18 -9.82 -6.82
CA ALA A 233 -37.75 -8.49 -6.59
C ALA A 233 -38.71 -8.47 -5.41
N LYS A 234 -39.56 -9.50 -5.27
CA LYS A 234 -40.48 -9.60 -4.13
C LYS A 234 -39.73 -9.87 -2.82
N ALA A 235 -38.70 -10.70 -2.86
CA ALA A 235 -37.85 -10.96 -1.70
C ALA A 235 -37.13 -9.67 -1.24
N ALA A 236 -36.57 -8.89 -2.17
CA ALA A 236 -35.94 -7.61 -1.88
C ALA A 236 -36.95 -6.59 -1.31
N GLU A 237 -38.18 -6.53 -1.82
CA GLU A 237 -39.26 -5.70 -1.27
C GLU A 237 -39.61 -6.11 0.18
N ASN A 238 -39.76 -7.41 0.44
CA ASN A 238 -40.05 -7.92 1.78
C ASN A 238 -38.91 -7.65 2.78
N ALA A 239 -37.66 -7.68 2.29
CA ALA A 239 -36.48 -7.29 3.04
C ALA A 239 -36.34 -5.76 3.21
N GLY A 240 -37.30 -4.96 2.70
CA GLY A 240 -37.25 -3.51 2.78
C GLY A 240 -36.08 -2.90 2.00
N TYR A 241 -35.57 -3.59 0.98
CA TYR A 241 -34.42 -3.19 0.15
C TYR A 241 -33.13 -2.94 0.96
N THR A 242 -32.96 -3.62 2.09
CA THR A 242 -31.78 -3.52 2.96
C THR A 242 -31.08 -4.86 3.12
N MET A 243 -29.91 -4.84 3.78
CA MET A 243 -29.14 -6.05 4.06
C MET A 243 -29.79 -6.84 5.20
N GLU A 244 -30.00 -8.14 4.99
CA GLU A 244 -30.50 -9.06 6.01
C GLU A 244 -29.96 -10.49 5.80
N ILE A 245 -30.32 -11.42 6.69
CA ILE A 245 -29.69 -12.75 6.78
C ILE A 245 -29.84 -13.60 5.51
N THR A 246 -30.95 -13.45 4.77
CA THR A 246 -31.20 -14.20 3.53
C THR A 246 -30.48 -13.59 2.32
N GLY A 247 -30.01 -12.35 2.41
CA GLY A 247 -29.33 -11.65 1.33
C GLY A 247 -30.23 -11.34 0.14
N ALA A 248 -31.54 -11.15 0.37
CA ALA A 248 -32.53 -11.05 -0.71
C ALA A 248 -32.30 -9.84 -1.63
N ASN A 249 -31.94 -8.71 -1.05
CA ASN A 249 -31.69 -7.48 -1.81
C ASN A 249 -30.41 -7.61 -2.66
N GLU A 250 -29.35 -8.17 -2.08
CA GLU A 250 -28.07 -8.41 -2.75
C GLU A 250 -28.24 -9.40 -3.90
N ALA A 251 -29.00 -10.48 -3.69
CA ALA A 251 -29.31 -11.46 -4.72
C ALA A 251 -30.06 -10.82 -5.90
N TYR A 252 -31.02 -9.94 -5.62
CA TYR A 252 -31.76 -9.22 -6.67
C TYR A 252 -30.85 -8.29 -7.46
N ILE A 253 -30.04 -7.47 -6.78
CA ILE A 253 -29.06 -6.57 -7.42
C ILE A 253 -28.05 -7.37 -8.27
N ALA A 254 -27.54 -8.49 -7.75
CA ALA A 254 -26.59 -9.33 -8.46
C ALA A 254 -27.18 -9.94 -9.74
N LEU A 255 -28.43 -10.43 -9.67
CA LEU A 255 -29.13 -10.91 -10.87
C LEU A 255 -29.29 -9.78 -11.90
N LEU A 256 -29.73 -8.59 -11.47
CA LEU A 256 -29.90 -7.45 -12.37
C LEU A 256 -28.60 -7.05 -13.07
N LYS A 257 -27.48 -7.03 -12.34
CA LYS A 257 -26.15 -6.76 -12.91
C LYS A 257 -25.78 -7.78 -13.99
N ARG A 258 -25.97 -9.07 -13.74
CA ARG A 258 -25.69 -10.12 -14.73
C ARG A 258 -26.61 -10.01 -15.95
N LEU A 259 -27.89 -9.72 -15.75
CA LEU A 259 -28.84 -9.59 -16.85
C LEU A 259 -28.58 -8.38 -17.76
N VAL A 260 -27.74 -7.41 -17.37
CA VAL A 260 -27.32 -6.34 -18.28
C VAL A 260 -26.66 -6.90 -19.55
N GLU A 261 -25.93 -8.01 -19.44
CA GLU A 261 -25.20 -8.63 -20.55
C GLU A 261 -26.11 -9.48 -21.45
N SER A 262 -27.10 -10.17 -20.88
CA SER A 262 -27.93 -11.14 -21.62
C SER A 262 -29.36 -10.68 -21.92
N ASP A 263 -29.94 -9.80 -21.10
CA ASP A 263 -31.30 -9.27 -21.24
C ASP A 263 -31.38 -7.82 -20.72
N ARG A 264 -30.64 -6.94 -21.41
CA ARG A 264 -30.45 -5.52 -21.05
C ARG A 264 -31.77 -4.78 -20.82
N ALA A 265 -32.77 -5.00 -21.67
CA ALA A 265 -34.04 -4.28 -21.61
C ALA A 265 -34.82 -4.63 -20.34
N THR A 266 -34.89 -5.92 -19.99
CA THR A 266 -35.56 -6.37 -18.78
C THR A 266 -34.80 -5.90 -17.53
N ALA A 267 -33.47 -6.02 -17.52
CA ALA A 267 -32.62 -5.52 -16.43
C ALA A 267 -32.83 -4.02 -16.19
N MET A 268 -32.83 -3.21 -17.26
CA MET A 268 -33.04 -1.77 -17.17
C MET A 268 -34.42 -1.43 -16.58
N LYS A 269 -35.49 -2.10 -17.03
CA LYS A 269 -36.84 -1.88 -16.51
C LYS A 269 -36.93 -2.21 -15.02
N ALA A 270 -36.35 -3.34 -14.61
CA ALA A 270 -36.35 -3.79 -13.23
C ALA A 270 -35.48 -2.91 -12.32
N ALA A 271 -34.34 -2.42 -12.82
CA ALA A 271 -33.48 -1.46 -12.11
C ALA A 271 -34.15 -0.08 -11.93
N LYS A 272 -34.90 0.42 -12.93
CA LYS A 272 -35.70 1.66 -12.78
C LYS A 272 -36.73 1.52 -11.65
N LYS A 273 -37.39 0.36 -11.56
CA LYS A 273 -38.32 0.06 -10.47
C LYS A 273 -37.59 0.01 -9.13
N LEU A 274 -36.48 -0.73 -9.05
CA LEU A 274 -35.66 -0.82 -7.83
C LEU A 274 -35.21 0.55 -7.34
N GLN A 275 -34.69 1.39 -8.22
CA GLN A 275 -34.26 2.75 -7.89
C GLN A 275 -35.39 3.59 -7.27
N LYS A 276 -36.60 3.52 -7.84
CA LYS A 276 -37.77 4.25 -7.34
C LYS A 276 -38.24 3.75 -5.98
N GLU A 277 -38.34 2.43 -5.82
CA GLU A 277 -38.85 1.85 -4.56
C GLU A 277 -37.82 1.94 -3.43
N ALA A 278 -36.53 1.76 -3.73
CA ALA A 278 -35.45 1.99 -2.75
C ALA A 278 -35.42 3.44 -2.27
N ALA A 279 -35.61 4.42 -3.18
CA ALA A 279 -35.71 5.83 -2.80
C ALA A 279 -36.88 6.10 -1.85
N LYS A 280 -38.07 5.53 -2.12
CA LYS A 280 -39.24 5.65 -1.23
C LYS A 280 -39.00 4.99 0.13
N ALA A 281 -38.27 3.87 0.15
CA ALA A 281 -37.91 3.16 1.37
C ALA A 281 -36.75 3.81 2.14
N GLY A 282 -36.17 4.91 1.64
CA GLY A 282 -35.00 5.57 2.25
C GLY A 282 -33.69 4.75 2.14
N GLN A 283 -33.65 3.74 1.27
CA GLN A 283 -32.49 2.85 1.11
C GLN A 283 -31.54 3.38 0.04
N GLU A 284 -30.71 4.34 0.42
CA GLU A 284 -29.83 5.07 -0.49
C GLU A 284 -28.82 4.15 -1.20
N GLN A 285 -28.20 3.20 -0.49
CA GLN A 285 -27.23 2.28 -1.08
C GLN A 285 -27.83 1.40 -2.18
N THR A 286 -29.06 0.91 -1.97
CA THR A 286 -29.78 0.13 -2.98
C THR A 286 -30.18 1.00 -4.18
N ARG A 287 -30.56 2.26 -3.92
CA ARG A 287 -30.84 3.25 -4.95
C ARG A 287 -29.60 3.55 -5.81
N GLU A 288 -28.42 3.64 -5.19
CA GLU A 288 -27.13 3.79 -5.87
C GLU A 288 -26.75 2.54 -6.68
N ALA A 289 -26.95 1.34 -6.14
CA ALA A 289 -26.72 0.10 -6.88
C ALA A 289 -27.63 -0.01 -8.11
N ALA A 290 -28.89 0.41 -7.99
CA ALA A 290 -29.80 0.50 -9.13
C ALA A 290 -29.32 1.52 -10.17
N LEU A 291 -28.79 2.67 -9.74
CA LEU A 291 -28.16 3.64 -10.66
C LEU A 291 -26.98 3.03 -11.41
N GLN A 292 -26.10 2.27 -10.73
CA GLN A 292 -24.98 1.59 -11.38
C GLN A 292 -25.46 0.64 -12.50
N ILE A 293 -26.49 -0.17 -12.21
CA ILE A 293 -27.10 -1.06 -13.20
C ILE A 293 -27.68 -0.26 -14.37
N LEU A 294 -28.37 0.84 -14.09
CA LEU A 294 -28.96 1.69 -15.12
C LEU A 294 -27.91 2.32 -16.03
N LEU A 295 -26.78 2.78 -15.49
CA LEU A 295 -25.68 3.33 -16.29
C LEU A 295 -25.07 2.25 -17.19
N ALA A 296 -24.82 1.05 -16.65
CA ALA A 296 -24.31 -0.08 -17.43
C ALA A 296 -25.32 -0.55 -18.51
N ALA A 297 -26.62 -0.43 -18.22
CA ALA A 297 -27.72 -0.81 -19.11
C ALA A 297 -28.20 0.28 -20.07
N GLU A 298 -27.66 1.51 -20.00
CA GLU A 298 -28.04 2.62 -20.88
C GLU A 298 -27.17 2.67 -22.15
N GLU A 299 -27.75 3.04 -23.29
CA GLU A 299 -26.98 3.18 -24.54
C GLU A 299 -25.80 4.16 -24.32
N PRO A 300 -24.56 3.85 -24.78
CA PRO A 300 -23.39 4.69 -24.52
C PRO A 300 -23.62 6.19 -24.79
N ALA A 301 -24.32 6.53 -25.89
CA ALA A 301 -24.65 7.90 -26.26
C ALA A 301 -25.60 8.64 -25.29
N LYS A 302 -26.34 7.91 -24.45
CA LYS A 302 -27.32 8.44 -23.48
C LYS A 302 -26.79 8.45 -22.05
N VAL A 303 -25.68 7.75 -21.78
CA VAL A 303 -25.14 7.62 -20.41
C VAL A 303 -24.79 9.00 -19.83
N SER A 304 -24.11 9.86 -20.60
CA SER A 304 -23.74 11.22 -20.16
C SER A 304 -24.95 12.03 -19.74
N LYS A 305 -26.06 11.95 -20.50
CA LYS A 305 -27.33 12.61 -20.14
C LYS A 305 -27.88 12.11 -18.81
N MET A 306 -27.76 10.82 -18.52
CA MET A 306 -28.23 10.24 -17.25
C MET A 306 -27.37 10.69 -16.06
N VAL A 307 -26.06 10.81 -16.23
CA VAL A 307 -25.16 11.37 -15.21
C VAL A 307 -25.48 12.84 -14.93
N LEU A 308 -25.64 13.65 -15.98
CA LEU A 308 -25.99 15.06 -15.85
C LEU A 308 -27.36 15.27 -15.16
N ALA A 309 -28.32 14.38 -15.43
CA ALA A 309 -29.59 14.40 -14.71
C ALA A 309 -29.42 14.10 -13.20
N SER A 310 -28.53 13.17 -12.86
CA SER A 310 -28.23 12.79 -11.48
C SER A 310 -27.59 13.94 -10.68
N MET A 311 -26.93 14.90 -11.33
CA MET A 311 -26.34 16.08 -10.66
C MET A 311 -27.38 17.01 -10.04
N LYS A 312 -28.66 16.87 -10.41
CA LYS A 312 -29.78 17.63 -9.83
C LYS A 312 -30.34 16.98 -8.56
N ASP A 313 -29.84 15.81 -8.19
CA ASP A 313 -30.32 15.10 -7.00
C ASP A 313 -29.90 15.83 -5.71
N PRO A 314 -30.80 15.95 -4.71
CA PRO A 314 -30.44 16.59 -3.45
C PRO A 314 -29.39 15.79 -2.66
N SER A 315 -29.33 14.46 -2.83
CA SER A 315 -28.39 13.61 -2.10
C SER A 315 -26.96 13.75 -2.62
N LYS A 316 -26.05 14.18 -1.74
CA LYS A 316 -24.62 14.20 -2.03
C LYS A 316 -24.09 12.82 -2.38
N ASN A 317 -24.54 11.77 -1.68
CA ASN A 317 -24.07 10.41 -1.89
C ASN A 317 -24.50 9.92 -3.28
N TYR A 318 -25.75 10.14 -3.66
CA TYR A 318 -26.25 9.80 -4.98
C TYR A 318 -25.50 10.51 -6.12
N ARG A 319 -25.24 11.82 -5.98
CA ARG A 319 -24.44 12.57 -6.96
C ARG A 319 -23.03 12.01 -7.08
N ASN A 320 -22.36 11.76 -5.97
CA ASN A 320 -21.00 11.22 -5.98
C ASN A 320 -20.95 9.77 -6.49
N ALA A 321 -21.97 8.94 -6.22
CA ALA A 321 -22.11 7.62 -6.80
C ALA A 321 -22.27 7.71 -8.33
N ALA A 322 -23.13 8.61 -8.83
CA ALA A 322 -23.29 8.86 -10.26
C ALA A 322 -21.97 9.25 -10.93
N LEU A 323 -21.22 10.19 -10.34
CA LEU A 323 -19.91 10.58 -10.83
C LEU A 323 -18.91 9.41 -10.77
N SER A 324 -18.87 8.67 -9.67
CA SER A 324 -17.95 7.54 -9.51
C SER A 324 -18.20 6.43 -10.53
N TYR A 325 -19.46 6.07 -10.77
CA TYR A 325 -19.81 5.11 -11.82
C TYR A 325 -19.53 5.69 -13.21
N ALA A 326 -19.61 7.01 -13.37
CA ALA A 326 -19.26 7.69 -14.61
C ALA A 326 -17.81 7.57 -15.04
N SER A 327 -16.91 7.30 -14.11
CA SER A 327 -15.52 7.07 -14.43
C SER A 327 -15.28 5.96 -15.47
N ASP A 328 -16.14 4.95 -15.56
CA ASP A 328 -15.95 3.82 -16.49
C ASP A 328 -16.28 4.17 -17.95
N PHE A 329 -17.05 5.23 -18.18
CA PHE A 329 -17.55 5.62 -19.49
C PHE A 329 -17.34 7.10 -19.83
N ALA A 330 -16.77 7.89 -18.91
CA ALA A 330 -16.57 9.32 -19.11
C ALA A 330 -15.67 9.60 -20.31
N ASP A 331 -16.23 10.36 -21.24
CA ASP A 331 -15.59 10.87 -22.44
C ASP A 331 -15.39 12.39 -22.36
N LYS A 332 -14.79 12.96 -23.40
CA LYS A 332 -14.54 14.40 -23.50
C LYS A 332 -15.83 15.21 -23.33
N GLU A 333 -16.93 14.77 -23.92
CA GLU A 333 -18.20 15.50 -23.89
C GLU A 333 -18.79 15.56 -22.47
N LEU A 334 -18.72 14.45 -21.71
CA LEU A 334 -19.16 14.46 -20.32
C LEU A 334 -18.35 15.43 -19.46
N TYR A 335 -17.02 15.47 -19.65
CA TYR A 335 -16.17 16.44 -18.95
C TYR A 335 -16.55 17.89 -19.29
N ILE A 336 -16.81 18.18 -20.57
CA ILE A 336 -17.27 19.50 -21.03
C ILE A 336 -18.57 19.90 -20.32
N GLU A 337 -19.58 19.03 -20.36
CA GLU A 337 -20.90 19.34 -19.80
C GLU A 337 -20.86 19.52 -18.28
N LEU A 338 -20.09 18.69 -17.55
CA LEU A 338 -19.91 18.86 -16.10
C LEU A 338 -19.17 20.16 -15.77
N MET A 339 -18.12 20.51 -16.51
CA MET A 339 -17.39 21.75 -16.31
C MET A 339 -18.24 22.99 -16.61
N LYS A 340 -19.16 22.94 -17.60
CA LYS A 340 -20.13 24.02 -17.85
C LYS A 340 -21.09 24.26 -16.68
N MET A 341 -21.35 23.24 -15.86
CA MET A 341 -22.22 23.36 -14.68
C MET A 341 -21.53 24.09 -13.52
N VAL A 342 -20.21 23.97 -13.39
CA VAL A 342 -19.45 24.46 -12.22
C VAL A 342 -19.72 25.94 -11.92
N PRO A 343 -19.62 26.90 -12.86
CA PRO A 343 -19.78 28.32 -12.53
C PRO A 343 -21.14 28.68 -11.91
N LYS A 344 -22.20 27.95 -12.26
CA LYS A 344 -23.60 28.26 -11.87
C LYS A 344 -24.14 27.35 -10.77
N ALA A 345 -23.39 26.32 -10.38
CA ALA A 345 -23.81 25.35 -9.39
C ALA A 345 -23.73 25.91 -7.95
N LYS A 346 -24.49 25.30 -7.05
CA LYS A 346 -24.34 25.52 -5.60
C LYS A 346 -22.99 24.98 -5.10
N PRO A 347 -22.42 25.51 -4.00
CA PRO A 347 -21.12 25.08 -3.49
C PRO A 347 -20.95 23.56 -3.38
N GLU A 348 -21.96 22.85 -2.88
CA GLU A 348 -21.89 21.41 -2.68
C GLU A 348 -21.70 20.66 -4.01
N LEU A 349 -22.42 21.07 -5.06
CA LEU A 349 -22.29 20.46 -6.38
C LEU A 349 -20.98 20.86 -7.07
N LYS A 350 -20.49 22.09 -6.89
CA LYS A 350 -19.17 22.49 -7.36
C LYS A 350 -18.10 21.58 -6.79
N ILE A 351 -18.13 21.35 -5.47
CA ILE A 351 -17.18 20.49 -4.75
C ILE A 351 -17.23 19.05 -5.28
N ASP A 352 -18.43 18.50 -5.48
CA ASP A 352 -18.60 17.15 -6.02
C ASP A 352 -17.95 16.99 -7.41
N ILE A 353 -18.24 17.92 -8.33
CA ILE A 353 -17.71 17.91 -9.70
C ILE A 353 -16.20 18.12 -9.69
N LEU A 354 -15.69 19.15 -9.01
CA LEU A 354 -14.25 19.46 -8.96
C LEU A 354 -13.45 18.28 -8.40
N ASN A 355 -13.89 17.72 -7.26
CA ASN A 355 -13.21 16.56 -6.68
C ASN A 355 -13.19 15.35 -7.60
N TRP A 356 -14.29 15.10 -8.33
CA TRP A 356 -14.32 14.02 -9.31
C TRP A 356 -13.40 14.29 -10.50
N ILE A 357 -13.44 15.49 -11.11
CA ILE A 357 -12.52 15.89 -12.18
C ILE A 357 -11.06 15.73 -11.75
N GLY A 358 -10.72 16.17 -10.53
CA GLY A 358 -9.38 16.00 -9.98
C GLY A 358 -8.97 14.53 -9.81
N ARG A 359 -9.89 13.63 -9.42
CA ARG A 359 -9.62 12.18 -9.38
C ARG A 359 -9.40 11.60 -10.76
N GLU A 360 -10.22 12.00 -11.73
CA GLU A 360 -10.12 11.55 -13.12
C GLU A 360 -8.81 12.01 -13.76
N ALA A 361 -8.35 13.23 -13.46
CA ALA A 361 -7.09 13.78 -13.96
C ALA A 361 -5.85 12.98 -13.50
N LYS A 362 -5.93 12.23 -12.39
CA LYS A 362 -4.83 11.34 -11.97
C LYS A 362 -4.74 10.05 -12.77
N LYS A 363 -5.75 9.69 -13.57
CA LYS A 363 -5.73 8.48 -14.39
C LYS A 363 -4.96 8.76 -15.67
N PRO A 364 -3.87 8.01 -15.99
CA PRO A 364 -3.05 8.28 -17.16
C PRO A 364 -3.82 8.35 -18.47
N SER A 365 -4.86 7.51 -18.64
CA SER A 365 -5.69 7.47 -19.86
C SER A 365 -6.63 8.68 -20.02
N LYS A 366 -6.82 9.50 -18.99
CA LYS A 366 -7.76 10.65 -18.98
C LYS A 366 -7.07 11.98 -18.73
N HIS A 367 -5.82 11.96 -18.27
CA HIS A 367 -5.04 13.13 -17.90
C HIS A 367 -4.99 14.19 -19.00
N ASP A 368 -4.47 13.83 -20.18
CA ASP A 368 -4.27 14.76 -21.30
C ASP A 368 -5.58 15.36 -21.80
N ILE A 369 -6.68 14.57 -21.76
CA ILE A 369 -8.01 15.01 -22.16
C ILE A 369 -8.50 16.12 -21.22
N ILE A 370 -8.31 15.94 -19.90
CA ILE A 370 -8.76 16.90 -18.88
C ILE A 370 -7.85 18.12 -18.85
N GLN A 371 -6.53 17.94 -18.95
CA GLN A 371 -5.56 19.03 -18.94
C GLN A 371 -5.79 20.00 -20.11
N ASN A 372 -6.04 19.47 -21.31
CA ASN A 372 -6.24 20.25 -22.54
C ASN A 372 -7.72 20.43 -22.90
N LEU A 373 -8.60 20.37 -21.90
CA LEU A 373 -10.04 20.40 -22.12
C LEU A 373 -10.51 21.81 -22.55
N GLU A 374 -11.07 21.90 -23.75
CA GLU A 374 -11.75 23.10 -24.26
C GLU A 374 -13.26 22.95 -24.08
N ILE A 375 -13.88 23.89 -23.36
CA ILE A 375 -15.32 23.87 -23.07
C ILE A 375 -16.13 24.39 -24.25
N ARG A 376 -15.58 25.38 -24.96
CA ARG A 376 -16.01 25.90 -26.26
C ARG A 376 -14.82 26.64 -26.88
N PHE A 377 -14.93 27.02 -28.15
CA PHE A 377 -13.96 27.90 -28.80
C PHE A 377 -13.79 29.16 -27.94
N ASP A 378 -12.59 29.43 -27.45
CA ASP A 378 -12.19 30.53 -26.54
C ASP A 378 -12.27 30.31 -25.02
N LEU A 379 -12.72 29.15 -24.55
CA LEU A 379 -12.88 28.91 -23.12
C LEU A 379 -12.26 27.57 -22.68
N PRO A 380 -10.98 27.56 -22.30
CA PRO A 380 -10.34 26.38 -21.75
C PRO A 380 -10.89 26.10 -20.34
N ALA A 381 -11.01 24.82 -19.98
CA ALA A 381 -11.44 24.39 -18.64
C ALA A 381 -10.55 24.95 -17.54
N LYS A 382 -9.26 25.17 -17.85
CA LYS A 382 -8.31 25.92 -17.02
C LYS A 382 -8.90 27.22 -16.47
N GLN A 383 -9.54 28.02 -17.32
CA GLN A 383 -10.09 29.31 -16.89
C GLN A 383 -11.18 29.11 -15.83
N ILE A 384 -12.11 28.18 -16.05
CA ILE A 384 -13.18 27.86 -15.10
C ILE A 384 -12.61 27.41 -13.75
N LEU A 385 -11.59 26.54 -13.76
CA LEU A 385 -10.95 26.04 -12.55
C LEU A 385 -10.25 27.16 -11.77
N LEU A 386 -9.56 28.06 -12.46
CA LEU A 386 -8.87 29.21 -11.85
C LEU A 386 -9.87 30.19 -11.22
N GLU A 387 -11.01 30.44 -11.86
CA GLU A 387 -12.08 31.28 -11.28
C GLU A 387 -12.58 30.72 -9.94
N GLN A 388 -12.59 29.39 -9.75
CA GLN A 388 -13.05 28.78 -8.49
C GLN A 388 -12.09 28.98 -7.32
N LEU A 389 -10.82 29.39 -7.55
CA LEU A 389 -9.92 29.81 -6.46
C LEU A 389 -10.44 31.09 -5.77
N GLY A 390 -11.23 31.89 -6.48
CA GLY A 390 -11.87 33.10 -6.00
C GLY A 390 -13.23 32.90 -5.31
N ASP A 391 -13.77 31.68 -5.26
CA ASP A 391 -15.13 31.44 -4.76
C ASP A 391 -15.30 31.84 -3.28
N ALA A 392 -16.48 32.33 -2.88
CA ALA A 392 -16.73 32.73 -1.50
C ALA A 392 -16.74 31.55 -0.52
N ASP A 393 -17.11 30.35 -1.00
CA ASP A 393 -17.09 29.14 -0.19
C ASP A 393 -15.68 28.53 -0.14
N PHE A 394 -15.16 28.36 1.08
CA PHE A 394 -13.82 27.78 1.28
C PHE A 394 -13.71 26.34 0.75
N GLY A 395 -14.77 25.54 0.86
CA GLY A 395 -14.80 24.17 0.35
C GLY A 395 -14.63 24.13 -1.17
N VAL A 396 -15.23 25.09 -1.89
CA VAL A 396 -15.04 25.25 -3.34
C VAL A 396 -13.59 25.65 -3.65
N LYS A 397 -13.02 26.64 -2.95
CA LYS A 397 -11.60 27.03 -3.10
C LYS A 397 -10.67 25.83 -2.92
N GLN A 398 -10.91 25.04 -1.88
CA GLN A 398 -10.13 23.85 -1.55
C GLN A 398 -10.26 22.78 -2.63
N ALA A 399 -11.48 22.47 -3.08
CA ALA A 399 -11.71 21.49 -4.14
C ALA A 399 -11.04 21.93 -5.46
N ALA A 400 -11.14 23.21 -5.82
CA ALA A 400 -10.48 23.76 -7.02
C ALA A 400 -8.96 23.68 -6.91
N THR A 401 -8.39 24.14 -5.80
CA THR A 401 -6.95 24.10 -5.53
C THR A 401 -6.39 22.69 -5.69
N TRP A 402 -7.01 21.71 -5.02
CA TRP A 402 -6.57 20.31 -5.10
C TRP A 402 -6.89 19.65 -6.45
N THR A 403 -7.78 20.22 -7.26
CA THR A 403 -8.00 19.77 -8.64
C THR A 403 -6.85 20.23 -9.53
N LEU A 404 -6.44 21.50 -9.42
CA LEU A 404 -5.28 22.05 -10.14
C LEU A 404 -3.99 21.30 -9.81
N VAL A 405 -3.75 20.98 -8.53
CA VAL A 405 -2.59 20.17 -8.10
C VAL A 405 -2.62 18.77 -8.74
N LYS A 406 -3.78 18.12 -8.80
CA LYS A 406 -3.91 16.77 -9.40
C LYS A 406 -3.77 16.77 -10.92
N ILE A 407 -4.17 17.86 -11.58
CA ILE A 407 -3.91 18.07 -13.02
C ILE A 407 -2.42 18.37 -13.25
N GLY A 408 -1.73 19.06 -12.33
CA GLY A 408 -0.27 19.20 -12.38
C GLY A 408 0.26 20.07 -13.52
N ASP A 409 -0.58 20.87 -14.17
CA ASP A 409 -0.14 21.80 -15.21
C ASP A 409 0.61 23.00 -14.60
N LYS A 410 1.90 23.12 -14.91
CA LYS A 410 2.80 24.17 -14.40
C LYS A 410 2.26 25.59 -14.60
N SER A 411 1.40 25.80 -15.59
CA SER A 411 0.78 27.08 -15.86
C SER A 411 -0.27 27.52 -14.81
N TYR A 412 -0.58 26.67 -13.81
CA TYR A 412 -1.38 27.00 -12.62
C TYR A 412 -0.56 27.56 -11.47
N ILE A 413 0.76 27.32 -11.45
CA ILE A 413 1.65 27.68 -10.34
C ILE A 413 1.53 29.17 -9.96
N PRO A 414 1.51 30.14 -10.90
CA PRO A 414 1.36 31.55 -10.54
C PRO A 414 0.05 31.81 -9.77
N SER A 415 -1.07 31.24 -10.22
CA SER A 415 -2.36 31.43 -9.56
C SER A 415 -2.45 30.74 -8.20
N LEU A 416 -1.79 29.59 -8.02
CA LEU A 416 -1.66 28.96 -6.71
C LEU A 416 -0.79 29.80 -5.77
N ALA A 417 0.27 30.43 -6.27
CA ALA A 417 1.10 31.36 -5.50
C ALA A 417 0.35 32.64 -5.08
N GLU A 418 -0.63 33.11 -5.86
CA GLU A 418 -1.49 34.23 -5.45
C GLU A 418 -2.30 33.94 -4.18
N LEU A 419 -2.59 32.67 -3.86
CA LEU A 419 -3.27 32.30 -2.61
C LEU A 419 -2.47 32.69 -1.36
N LEU A 420 -1.14 32.76 -1.47
CA LEU A 420 -0.27 33.20 -0.38
C LEU A 420 -0.47 34.69 -0.04
N LYS A 421 -1.05 35.48 -0.94
CA LYS A 421 -1.30 36.92 -0.71
C LYS A 421 -2.63 37.19 -0.05
N ASN A 422 -3.41 36.16 0.27
CA ASN A 422 -4.71 36.33 0.90
C ASN A 422 -4.57 36.79 2.36
N ASP A 423 -5.51 37.60 2.84
CA ASP A 423 -5.56 38.03 4.23
C ASP A 423 -6.07 36.93 5.18
N ASP A 424 -6.85 35.97 4.66
CA ASP A 424 -7.28 34.80 5.40
C ASP A 424 -6.16 33.76 5.50
N LYS A 425 -5.68 33.54 6.72
CA LYS A 425 -4.65 32.56 7.06
C LYS A 425 -5.01 31.15 6.56
N GLN A 426 -6.29 30.77 6.55
CA GLN A 426 -6.72 29.45 6.09
C GLN A 426 -6.52 29.30 4.57
N VAL A 427 -6.71 30.38 3.80
CA VAL A 427 -6.44 30.39 2.35
C VAL A 427 -4.93 30.37 2.07
N VAL A 428 -4.13 31.08 2.89
CA VAL A 428 -2.66 31.03 2.80
C VAL A 428 -2.14 29.61 3.03
N LEU A 429 -2.62 28.92 4.08
CA LEU A 429 -2.23 27.53 4.37
C LEU A 429 -2.63 26.58 3.23
N LEU A 430 -3.84 26.75 2.67
CA LEU A 430 -4.26 25.98 1.49
C LEU A 430 -3.33 26.20 0.29
N GLY A 431 -2.92 27.45 0.03
CA GLY A 431 -1.95 27.76 -1.02
C GLY A 431 -0.58 27.15 -0.75
N GLN A 432 -0.13 27.19 0.50
CA GLN A 432 1.13 26.59 0.94
C GLN A 432 1.13 25.07 0.70
N ASP A 433 0.11 24.35 1.20
CA ASP A 433 -0.03 22.91 1.03
C ASP A 433 -0.09 22.52 -0.45
N ALA A 434 -0.82 23.30 -1.25
CA ALA A 434 -0.95 23.06 -2.68
C ALA A 434 0.39 23.19 -3.42
N LEU A 435 1.16 24.24 -3.15
CA LEU A 435 2.47 24.48 -3.76
C LEU A 435 3.52 23.48 -3.28
N ALA A 436 3.48 23.09 -2.00
CA ALA A 436 4.32 22.03 -1.46
C ALA A 436 4.07 20.69 -2.16
N ALA A 437 2.80 20.36 -2.45
CA ALA A 437 2.41 19.15 -3.15
C ALA A 437 2.54 19.23 -4.68
N PHE A 438 2.74 20.43 -5.25
CA PHE A 438 2.68 20.63 -6.70
C PHE A 438 3.89 19.98 -7.42
N PRO A 439 3.66 19.24 -8.53
CA PRO A 439 4.74 18.72 -9.35
C PRO A 439 5.31 19.82 -10.26
N GLY A 440 6.48 20.36 -9.92
CA GLY A 440 7.16 21.35 -10.75
C GLY A 440 8.00 22.33 -9.96
N ASP A 441 8.67 23.22 -10.68
CA ASP A 441 9.39 24.36 -10.12
C ASP A 441 8.40 25.47 -9.76
N ILE A 442 8.27 25.73 -8.46
CA ILE A 442 7.39 26.76 -7.88
C ILE A 442 8.16 28.03 -7.50
N ASP A 443 9.49 27.99 -7.53
CA ASP A 443 10.35 28.86 -6.74
C ASP A 443 10.21 30.32 -7.17
N GLY A 444 10.23 30.57 -8.48
CA GLY A 444 10.06 31.91 -9.04
C GLY A 444 8.69 32.53 -8.74
N ALA A 445 7.62 31.74 -8.75
CA ALA A 445 6.27 32.22 -8.46
C ALA A 445 6.09 32.52 -6.97
N VAL A 446 6.59 31.63 -6.10
CA VAL A 446 6.58 31.82 -4.65
C VAL A 446 7.39 33.06 -4.27
N ALA A 447 8.60 33.23 -4.80
CA ALA A 447 9.43 34.39 -4.53
C ALA A 447 8.75 35.71 -4.92
N LYS A 448 8.05 35.73 -6.07
CA LYS A 448 7.24 36.89 -6.48
C LYS A 448 6.06 37.15 -5.55
N ALA A 449 5.45 36.10 -5.00
CA ALA A 449 4.32 36.25 -4.08
C ALA A 449 4.76 36.87 -2.74
N ILE A 450 5.93 36.48 -2.22
CA ILE A 450 6.48 36.99 -0.94
C ILE A 450 6.56 38.52 -0.91
N SER A 451 7.00 39.16 -2.00
CA SER A 451 7.23 40.61 -2.01
C SER A 451 5.96 41.45 -1.76
N SER A 452 4.77 40.89 -2.01
CA SER A 452 3.49 41.59 -1.89
C SER A 452 2.50 40.92 -0.93
N ALA A 453 2.92 39.87 -0.21
CA ALA A 453 2.06 39.16 0.72
C ALA A 453 2.05 39.80 2.12
N ALA A 454 0.99 39.56 2.89
CA ALA A 454 0.97 39.82 4.32
C ALA A 454 1.91 38.86 5.09
N ASN A 455 2.11 39.09 6.40
CA ASN A 455 3.07 38.31 7.21
C ASN A 455 2.87 36.79 7.12
N ALA A 456 1.62 36.31 7.19
CA ALA A 456 1.32 34.88 7.06
C ALA A 456 1.80 34.31 5.71
N GLY A 457 1.51 35.02 4.61
CA GLY A 457 1.94 34.65 3.27
C GLY A 457 3.44 34.69 3.05
N LYS A 458 4.11 35.71 3.61
CA LYS A 458 5.56 35.83 3.59
C LYS A 458 6.22 34.65 4.29
N ILE A 459 5.76 34.29 5.48
CA ILE A 459 6.26 33.14 6.24
C ILE A 459 6.06 31.85 5.45
N ALA A 460 4.85 31.59 4.96
CA ALA A 460 4.55 30.40 4.15
C ALA A 460 5.42 30.31 2.89
N GLY A 461 5.64 31.43 2.20
CA GLY A 461 6.52 31.50 1.03
C GLY A 461 7.99 31.21 1.37
N LEU A 462 8.51 31.76 2.47
CA LEU A 462 9.88 31.49 2.93
C LEU A 462 10.08 30.00 3.28
N GLU A 463 9.09 29.39 3.94
CA GLU A 463 9.09 27.96 4.24
C GLU A 463 9.06 27.10 2.98
N LEU A 464 8.30 27.50 1.95
CA LEU A 464 8.28 26.82 0.65
C LEU A 464 9.64 26.90 -0.06
N LEU A 465 10.27 28.08 -0.10
CA LEU A 465 11.60 28.24 -0.70
C LEU A 465 12.65 27.39 0.04
N ALA A 466 12.58 27.34 1.38
CA ALA A 466 13.43 26.48 2.19
C ALA A 466 13.20 24.99 1.91
N MET A 467 11.94 24.55 1.89
CA MET A 467 11.56 23.17 1.59
C MET A 467 12.06 22.72 0.22
N ARG A 468 11.99 23.59 -0.79
CA ARG A 468 12.47 23.34 -2.16
C ARG A 468 13.97 23.53 -2.33
N LYS A 469 14.67 24.07 -1.32
CA LYS A 469 16.08 24.46 -1.38
C LYS A 469 16.37 25.40 -2.56
N ALA A 470 15.52 26.41 -2.71
CA ALA A 470 15.45 27.31 -3.86
C ALA A 470 16.64 28.30 -3.93
N THR A 471 17.87 27.81 -4.14
CA THR A 471 19.08 28.64 -3.99
C THR A 471 19.16 29.82 -4.94
N ALA A 472 18.44 29.75 -6.07
CA ALA A 472 18.25 30.85 -7.00
C ALA A 472 17.58 32.09 -6.35
N ASN A 473 16.79 31.89 -5.28
CA ASN A 473 15.93 32.88 -4.65
C ASN A 473 16.45 33.41 -3.31
N ILE A 474 17.74 33.20 -3.00
CA ILE A 474 18.37 33.71 -1.77
C ILE A 474 18.11 35.20 -1.54
N ASN A 475 18.16 36.03 -2.58
CA ASN A 475 17.94 37.48 -2.45
C ASN A 475 16.55 37.82 -1.91
N THR A 476 15.52 37.01 -2.20
CA THR A 476 14.18 37.19 -1.63
C THR A 476 14.19 36.93 -0.13
N VAL A 477 14.94 35.92 0.34
CA VAL A 477 15.10 35.63 1.77
C VAL A 477 15.88 36.76 2.47
N LEU A 478 16.98 37.22 1.87
CA LEU A 478 17.82 38.29 2.43
C LEU A 478 17.06 39.62 2.53
N ASP A 479 16.25 39.96 1.53
CA ASP A 479 15.39 41.15 1.58
C ASP A 479 14.42 41.08 2.77
N GLN A 480 13.80 39.91 3.04
CA GLN A 480 12.90 39.76 4.19
C GLN A 480 13.63 39.80 5.54
N ILE A 481 14.91 39.40 5.61
CA ILE A 481 15.74 39.61 6.81
C ILE A 481 15.93 41.11 7.09
N GLN A 482 16.09 41.91 6.04
CA GLN A 482 16.29 43.36 6.17
C GLN A 482 14.98 44.09 6.51
N THR A 483 13.91 43.80 5.75
CA THR A 483 12.68 44.63 5.70
C THR A 483 11.48 44.02 6.42
N GLY A 484 11.49 42.73 6.75
CA GLY A 484 10.34 42.02 7.32
C GLY A 484 9.93 42.47 8.72
N SER A 485 8.73 42.09 9.18
CA SER A 485 8.35 42.17 10.59
C SER A 485 9.22 41.23 11.45
N PRO A 486 9.25 41.35 12.78
CA PRO A 486 10.04 40.44 13.64
C PRO A 486 9.79 38.95 13.36
N GLU A 487 8.54 38.55 13.13
CA GLU A 487 8.15 37.16 12.85
C GLU A 487 8.59 36.73 11.44
N VAL A 488 8.47 37.62 10.46
CA VAL A 488 8.94 37.35 9.08
C VAL A 488 10.47 37.26 9.04
N LYS A 489 11.17 38.14 9.77
CA LYS A 489 12.63 38.08 9.91
C LYS A 489 13.08 36.77 10.54
N ALA A 490 12.41 36.34 11.61
CA ALA A 490 12.70 35.06 12.24
C ALA A 490 12.52 33.88 11.26
N ALA A 491 11.42 33.87 10.49
CA ALA A 491 11.20 32.85 9.45
C ALA A 491 12.26 32.91 8.34
N ALA A 492 12.67 34.11 7.92
CA ALA A 492 13.70 34.27 6.90
C ALA A 492 15.07 33.77 7.37
N TYR A 493 15.45 34.02 8.62
CA TYR A 493 16.65 33.45 9.23
C TYR A 493 16.60 31.92 9.34
N VAL A 494 15.43 31.33 9.59
CA VAL A 494 15.24 29.88 9.60
C VAL A 494 15.40 29.30 8.20
N ALA A 495 14.77 29.93 7.19
CA ALA A 495 14.83 29.51 5.79
C ALA A 495 16.24 29.64 5.18
N LEU A 496 17.02 30.63 5.62
CA LEU A 496 18.31 30.98 5.01
C LEU A 496 19.24 29.78 4.85
N LYS A 497 19.36 28.93 5.87
CA LYS A 497 20.26 27.76 5.81
C LYS A 497 19.93 26.79 4.68
N ASP A 498 18.66 26.71 4.27
CA ASP A 498 18.21 25.75 3.26
C ASP A 498 18.21 26.38 1.84
N VAL A 499 18.33 27.71 1.76
CA VAL A 499 18.31 28.49 0.51
C VAL A 499 19.71 28.98 0.10
N VAL A 500 20.70 28.91 0.97
CA VAL A 500 22.10 29.24 0.60
C VAL A 500 22.75 28.11 -0.21
N GLY A 501 23.59 28.49 -1.18
CA GLY A 501 24.47 27.57 -1.90
C GLY A 501 25.94 27.99 -1.83
N GLU A 502 26.80 27.21 -2.50
CA GLU A 502 28.25 27.44 -2.55
C GLU A 502 28.64 28.86 -3.00
N ARG A 503 27.93 29.37 -4.01
CA ARG A 503 28.15 30.72 -4.56
C ARG A 503 27.93 31.84 -3.53
N ASP A 504 27.21 31.55 -2.45
CA ASP A 504 26.81 32.52 -1.43
C ASP A 504 27.78 32.57 -0.24
N ILE A 505 28.76 31.66 -0.15
CA ILE A 505 29.68 31.54 1.01
C ILE A 505 30.31 32.88 1.36
N THR A 506 30.93 33.56 0.39
CA THR A 506 31.62 34.85 0.64
C THR A 506 30.67 35.91 1.19
N ASN A 507 29.45 35.98 0.65
CA ASN A 507 28.44 36.94 1.11
C ASN A 507 27.95 36.58 2.51
N MET A 508 27.65 35.31 2.79
CA MET A 508 27.20 34.85 4.11
C MET A 508 28.27 35.09 5.19
N CYS A 509 29.54 34.89 4.86
CA CYS A 509 30.66 35.23 5.74
C CYS A 509 30.74 36.74 6.03
N GLY A 510 30.57 37.59 5.00
CA GLY A 510 30.51 39.04 5.18
C GLY A 510 29.33 39.48 6.05
N MET A 511 28.14 38.89 5.84
CA MET A 511 26.95 39.16 6.64
C MET A 511 27.11 38.69 8.09
N LEU A 512 27.71 37.52 8.32
CA LEU A 512 28.03 37.02 9.66
C LEU A 512 28.92 38.00 10.42
N GLU A 513 29.93 38.57 9.77
CA GLU A 513 30.83 39.54 10.38
C GLU A 513 30.15 40.87 10.71
N MET A 514 29.03 41.21 10.07
CA MET A 514 28.25 42.43 10.34
C MET A 514 27.02 42.17 11.23
N ALA A 515 26.73 40.91 11.56
CA ALA A 515 25.54 40.52 12.30
C ALA A 515 25.59 41.01 13.75
N ASP A 516 24.42 41.35 14.29
CA ASP A 516 24.23 41.50 15.73
C ASP A 516 24.24 40.14 16.44
N ALA A 517 24.28 40.14 17.77
CA ALA A 517 24.38 38.93 18.57
C ALA A 517 23.24 37.93 18.34
N LEU A 518 22.02 38.39 18.01
CA LEU A 518 20.87 37.52 17.77
C LEU A 518 20.89 36.90 16.37
N ALA A 519 21.50 37.60 15.40
CA ALA A 519 21.65 37.14 14.02
C ALA A 519 22.87 36.23 13.80
N VAL A 520 23.86 36.23 14.70
CA VAL A 520 25.06 35.37 14.59
C VAL A 520 24.72 33.87 14.47
N PRO A 521 23.93 33.24 15.37
CA PRO A 521 23.63 31.81 15.26
C PRO A 521 22.96 31.39 13.94
N PRO A 522 21.90 32.05 13.44
CA PRO A 522 21.34 31.70 12.14
C PRO A 522 22.31 31.95 10.97
N MET A 523 23.15 32.99 11.03
CA MET A 523 24.17 33.24 10.02
C MET A 523 25.28 32.17 10.01
N GLN A 524 25.73 31.71 11.16
CA GLN A 524 26.67 30.58 11.25
C GLN A 524 26.08 29.31 10.63
N ARG A 525 24.80 29.00 10.90
CA ARG A 525 24.11 27.87 10.26
C ARG A 525 24.03 28.00 8.74
N ALA A 526 23.81 29.21 8.24
CA ALA A 526 23.82 29.49 6.80
C ALA A 526 25.20 29.24 6.19
N VAL A 527 26.27 29.76 6.80
CA VAL A 527 27.65 29.49 6.35
C VAL A 527 27.97 27.99 6.37
N ILE A 528 27.61 27.28 7.45
CA ILE A 528 27.80 25.82 7.56
C ILE A 528 27.09 25.08 6.42
N SER A 529 25.84 25.47 6.12
CA SER A 529 25.07 24.84 5.05
C SER A 529 25.66 25.13 3.66
N ALA A 530 26.05 26.37 3.39
CA ALA A 530 26.68 26.77 2.14
C ALA A 530 28.01 26.02 1.89
N LEU A 531 28.78 25.76 2.95
CA LEU A 531 30.01 24.97 2.90
C LEU A 531 29.75 23.47 2.70
N SER A 532 28.54 22.97 2.96
CA SER A 532 28.24 21.54 2.94
C SER A 532 28.30 20.90 1.55
N SER A 533 28.29 21.71 0.47
CA SER A 533 28.51 21.24 -0.90
C SER A 533 29.98 21.02 -1.25
N LEU A 534 30.91 21.66 -0.52
CA LEU A 534 32.34 21.55 -0.78
C LEU A 534 32.92 20.20 -0.29
N PRO A 535 34.02 19.72 -0.88
CA PRO A 535 34.85 18.66 -0.31
C PRO A 535 35.34 18.99 1.11
N ALA A 536 35.54 17.98 1.96
CA ALA A 536 35.90 18.19 3.37
C ALA A 536 37.20 19.00 3.58
N ALA A 537 38.21 18.80 2.73
CA ALA A 537 39.47 19.54 2.77
C ALA A 537 39.24 21.04 2.47
N ASP A 538 38.47 21.33 1.42
CA ASP A 538 38.19 22.69 0.96
C ASP A 538 37.35 23.48 1.97
N ARG A 539 36.51 22.80 2.77
CA ARG A 539 35.76 23.43 3.86
C ARG A 539 36.69 24.02 4.92
N VAL A 540 37.65 23.23 5.40
CA VAL A 540 38.60 23.69 6.43
C VAL A 540 39.46 24.82 5.91
N GLU A 541 39.98 24.69 4.69
CA GLU A 541 40.80 25.72 4.06
C GLU A 541 40.00 27.03 3.92
N THR A 542 38.76 26.94 3.42
CA THR A 542 37.90 28.10 3.20
C THR A 542 37.58 28.82 4.51
N VAL A 543 37.20 28.08 5.55
CA VAL A 543 36.89 28.65 6.88
C VAL A 543 38.15 29.26 7.51
N THR A 544 39.28 28.56 7.46
CA THR A 544 40.55 29.04 8.04
C THR A 544 41.04 30.31 7.34
N ARG A 545 40.98 30.35 6.00
CA ARG A 545 41.29 31.55 5.22
C ARG A 545 40.38 32.71 5.61
N ARG A 546 39.08 32.46 5.79
CA ARG A 546 38.14 33.50 6.18
C ARG A 546 38.37 34.00 7.60
N MET A 547 38.68 33.11 8.55
CA MET A 547 39.07 33.47 9.91
C MET A 547 40.25 34.44 9.95
N LEU A 548 41.30 34.17 9.16
CA LEU A 548 42.46 35.05 9.05
C LEU A 548 42.09 36.44 8.50
N GLN A 549 41.17 36.49 7.53
CA GLN A 549 40.67 37.74 6.96
C GLN A 549 39.78 38.54 7.92
N ALA A 550 39.01 37.85 8.79
CA ALA A 550 38.06 38.49 9.70
C ALA A 550 38.74 39.22 10.88
N GLY A 551 40.04 39.01 11.10
CA GLY A 551 40.82 39.72 12.12
C GLY A 551 40.27 39.50 13.53
N ASN A 552 39.81 40.57 14.18
CA ASN A 552 39.25 40.49 15.54
C ASN A 552 37.87 39.80 15.62
N LYS A 553 37.27 39.45 14.48
CA LYS A 553 36.00 38.70 14.38
C LYS A 553 36.20 37.22 14.02
N ASP A 554 37.44 36.73 14.06
CA ASP A 554 37.76 35.33 13.78
C ASP A 554 36.98 34.34 14.66
N TYR A 555 36.63 34.75 15.88
CA TYR A 555 35.84 33.94 16.81
C TYR A 555 34.45 33.55 16.30
N LEU A 556 33.86 34.28 15.34
CA LEU A 556 32.55 33.97 14.75
C LEU A 556 32.57 32.66 13.96
N TYR A 557 33.75 32.17 13.57
CA TYR A 557 33.90 31.00 12.73
C TYR A 557 34.22 29.73 13.51
N TYR A 558 34.41 29.76 14.82
CA TYR A 558 34.71 28.53 15.58
C TYR A 558 33.61 27.47 15.44
N LEU A 559 32.33 27.87 15.53
CA LEU A 559 31.21 26.95 15.33
C LEU A 559 31.13 26.44 13.87
N VAL A 560 31.48 27.29 12.91
CA VAL A 560 31.55 26.88 11.50
C VAL A 560 32.66 25.85 11.32
N LEU A 561 33.82 26.08 11.93
CA LEU A 561 34.99 25.21 11.88
C LEU A 561 34.71 23.88 12.58
N SER A 562 33.96 23.87 13.69
CA SER A 562 33.60 22.63 14.39
C SER A 562 32.72 21.70 13.55
N SER A 563 31.91 22.26 12.65
CA SER A 563 31.08 21.47 11.73
C SER A 563 31.90 20.63 10.72
N THR A 564 33.19 20.94 10.54
CA THR A 564 34.07 20.22 9.60
C THR A 564 34.55 18.86 10.12
N GLY A 565 34.61 18.68 11.44
CA GLY A 565 35.07 17.43 12.07
C GLY A 565 36.53 17.06 11.82
N GLN A 566 37.39 17.99 11.38
CA GLN A 566 38.79 17.69 11.06
C GLN A 566 39.74 17.93 12.25
N PRO A 567 40.78 17.12 12.47
CA PRO A 567 41.70 17.28 13.60
C PRO A 567 42.33 18.69 13.71
N ASP A 568 42.72 19.29 12.59
CA ASP A 568 43.31 20.64 12.58
C ASP A 568 42.31 21.74 12.98
N ALA A 569 41.03 21.54 12.63
CA ALA A 569 39.93 22.39 13.06
C ALA A 569 39.74 22.32 14.58
N LEU A 570 39.77 21.12 15.15
CA LEU A 570 39.70 20.92 16.60
C LEU A 570 40.89 21.61 17.30
N ALA A 571 42.11 21.36 16.85
CA ALA A 571 43.32 21.98 17.43
C ALA A 571 43.24 23.52 17.44
N THR A 572 42.69 24.11 16.37
CA THR A 572 42.48 25.56 16.26
C THR A 572 41.46 26.06 17.28
N ILE A 573 40.34 25.37 17.46
CA ILE A 573 39.31 25.72 18.45
C ILE A 573 39.85 25.59 19.87
N VAL A 574 40.56 24.50 20.18
CA VAL A 574 41.20 24.28 21.48
C VAL A 574 42.18 25.40 21.79
N LYS A 575 43.10 25.71 20.88
CA LYS A 575 44.01 26.85 21.03
C LYS A 575 43.25 28.14 21.30
N GLY A 576 42.18 28.38 20.54
CA GLY A 576 41.28 29.52 20.71
C GLY A 576 40.72 29.64 22.13
N PHE A 577 40.20 28.55 22.69
CA PHE A 577 39.70 28.50 24.06
C PHE A 577 40.81 28.77 25.09
N ARG A 578 41.99 28.19 24.90
CA ARG A 578 43.11 28.27 25.85
C ARG A 578 43.80 29.63 25.87
N SER A 579 43.92 30.30 24.72
CA SER A 579 44.71 31.53 24.59
C SER A 579 43.89 32.82 24.58
N SER A 580 42.55 32.73 24.59
CA SER A 580 41.66 33.90 24.45
C SER A 580 40.86 34.19 25.72
N THR A 581 40.22 35.35 25.77
CA THR A 581 39.35 35.78 26.88
C THR A 581 38.02 36.33 26.36
N GLY A 582 37.01 36.42 27.24
CA GLY A 582 35.69 36.96 26.92
C GLY A 582 35.00 36.21 25.77
N VAL A 583 34.29 36.94 24.92
CA VAL A 583 33.45 36.40 23.82
C VAL A 583 34.22 35.42 22.91
N LYS A 584 35.52 35.64 22.68
CA LYS A 584 36.33 34.75 21.85
C LYS A 584 36.58 33.39 22.50
N ARG A 585 36.75 33.37 23.83
CA ARG A 585 36.86 32.14 24.61
C ARG A 585 35.51 31.41 24.66
N ASP A 586 34.43 32.15 24.89
CA ASP A 586 33.08 31.60 24.94
C ASP A 586 32.67 30.97 23.60
N ALA A 587 32.98 31.63 22.48
CA ALA A 587 32.70 31.10 21.14
C ALA A 587 33.51 29.83 20.81
N ALA A 588 34.77 29.77 21.24
CA ALA A 588 35.58 28.56 21.10
C ALA A 588 35.02 27.42 21.96
N PHE A 589 34.60 27.72 23.19
CA PHE A 589 33.97 26.74 24.07
C PHE A 589 32.66 26.20 23.49
N GLU A 590 31.78 27.08 23.01
CA GLU A 590 30.53 26.69 22.35
C GLU A 590 30.79 25.79 21.14
N ALA A 591 31.84 26.06 20.37
CA ALA A 591 32.24 25.21 19.25
C ALA A 591 32.70 23.80 19.70
N LEU A 592 33.40 23.68 20.84
CA LEU A 592 33.75 22.38 21.44
C LEU A 592 32.50 21.61 21.89
N LEU A 593 31.51 22.30 22.47
CA LEU A 593 30.25 21.67 22.88
C LEU A 593 29.44 21.12 21.68
N ASN A 594 29.55 21.77 20.53
CA ASN A 594 28.87 21.38 19.30
C ASN A 594 29.69 20.45 18.40
N TRP A 595 30.89 20.04 18.82
CA TRP A 595 31.73 19.10 18.10
C TRP A 595 31.13 17.68 18.13
N LYS A 596 31.03 17.01 16.98
CA LYS A 596 30.32 15.72 16.86
C LYS A 596 31.17 14.49 17.21
N GLY A 597 32.48 14.56 17.00
CA GLY A 597 33.39 13.43 17.18
C GLY A 597 33.84 13.25 18.65
N ILE A 598 34.31 12.05 18.98
CA ILE A 598 34.75 11.69 20.34
C ILE A 598 36.09 12.32 20.73
N GLU A 599 36.88 12.74 19.75
CA GLU A 599 38.20 13.34 19.91
C GLU A 599 38.21 14.63 20.75
N VAL A 600 37.07 15.31 20.89
CA VAL A 600 36.93 16.49 21.77
C VAL A 600 36.77 16.12 23.25
N ALA A 601 36.44 14.87 23.56
CA ALA A 601 36.09 14.45 24.92
C ALA A 601 37.25 14.65 25.91
N ASP A 602 38.48 14.31 25.53
CA ASP A 602 39.63 14.51 26.41
C ASP A 602 39.84 16.00 26.75
N GLU A 603 39.60 16.89 25.80
CA GLU A 603 39.67 18.32 26.03
C GLU A 603 38.54 18.80 26.96
N LEU A 604 37.29 18.39 26.73
CA LEU A 604 36.17 18.75 27.60
C LEU A 604 36.39 18.27 29.04
N TYR A 605 36.91 17.05 29.21
CA TYR A 605 37.30 16.54 30.53
C TYR A 605 38.39 17.38 31.18
N THR A 606 39.40 17.78 30.40
CA THR A 606 40.50 18.63 30.88
C THR A 606 39.97 20.00 31.32
N ILE A 607 39.06 20.61 30.56
CA ILE A 607 38.40 21.87 30.93
C ILE A 607 37.70 21.76 32.28
N CYS A 608 36.98 20.65 32.52
CA CYS A 608 36.35 20.42 33.81
C CYS A 608 37.37 20.30 34.95
N LYS A 609 38.45 19.52 34.74
CA LYS A 609 39.43 19.21 35.79
C LYS A 609 40.25 20.42 36.24
N GLU A 610 40.56 21.33 35.33
CA GLU A 610 41.42 22.48 35.63
C GLU A 610 40.76 23.55 36.49
N ASN A 611 39.44 23.78 36.31
CA ASN A 611 38.70 24.72 37.14
C ASN A 611 37.28 24.22 37.40
N LEU A 612 37.18 23.48 38.50
CA LEU A 612 35.96 22.92 39.03
C LEU A 612 34.87 23.98 39.32
N SER A 613 35.23 25.25 39.54
CA SER A 613 34.27 26.33 39.82
C SER A 613 33.97 27.20 38.59
N SER A 614 34.44 26.81 37.40
CA SER A 614 34.20 27.55 36.18
C SER A 614 32.75 27.40 35.69
N ASN A 615 32.20 28.47 35.13
CA ASN A 615 30.96 28.44 34.35
C ASN A 615 31.01 27.51 33.13
N TYR A 616 32.18 27.03 32.72
CA TYR A 616 32.35 26.03 31.66
C TYR A 616 32.21 24.58 32.16
N PHE A 617 32.24 24.33 33.46
CA PHE A 617 32.28 22.98 34.03
C PHE A 617 31.02 22.17 33.67
N ASP A 618 29.83 22.66 34.00
CA ASP A 618 28.58 21.90 33.80
C ASP A 618 28.30 21.58 32.32
N PRO A 619 28.41 22.54 31.37
CA PRO A 619 28.19 22.24 29.95
C PRO A 619 29.24 21.27 29.39
N ALA A 620 30.50 21.39 29.80
CA ALA A 620 31.58 20.51 29.35
C ALA A 620 31.39 19.09 29.87
N LEU A 621 31.08 18.92 31.16
CA LEU A 621 30.82 17.62 31.76
C LEU A 621 29.61 16.95 31.10
N THR A 622 28.53 17.70 30.89
CA THR A 622 27.31 17.20 30.23
C THR A 622 27.61 16.69 28.82
N THR A 623 28.38 17.47 28.05
CA THR A 623 28.74 17.10 26.68
C THR A 623 29.73 15.94 26.64
N TYR A 624 30.72 15.93 27.52
CA TYR A 624 31.64 14.81 27.68
C TYR A 624 30.89 13.50 27.94
N VAL A 625 30.00 13.49 28.95
CA VAL A 625 29.20 12.31 29.31
C VAL A 625 28.38 11.84 28.11
N LYS A 626 27.73 12.76 27.39
CA LYS A 626 26.98 12.42 26.16
C LYS A 626 27.86 11.76 25.10
N LEU A 627 29.05 12.28 24.84
CA LEU A 627 29.96 11.76 23.82
C LEU A 627 30.48 10.36 24.20
N VAL A 628 30.95 10.18 25.43
CA VAL A 628 31.53 8.92 25.88
C VAL A 628 30.49 7.84 26.15
N SER A 629 29.20 8.19 26.25
CA SER A 629 28.09 7.24 26.40
C SER A 629 27.59 6.65 25.08
N ASN A 630 28.13 7.10 23.93
CA ASN A 630 27.68 6.68 22.61
C ASN A 630 27.75 5.14 22.44
N PRO A 631 26.62 4.45 22.14
CA PRO A 631 26.57 2.99 22.01
C PRO A 631 27.48 2.38 20.93
N ALA A 632 28.04 3.20 20.03
CA ALA A 632 29.05 2.75 19.07
C ALA A 632 30.38 2.31 19.73
N PHE A 633 30.65 2.71 20.99
CA PHE A 633 31.82 2.29 21.75
C PHE A 633 31.52 1.06 22.62
N THR A 634 32.54 0.24 22.88
CA THR A 634 32.42 -0.95 23.75
C THR A 634 32.00 -0.56 25.17
N GLY A 635 31.28 -1.44 25.86
CA GLY A 635 30.82 -1.20 27.23
C GLY A 635 31.97 -0.86 28.18
N GLU A 636 33.12 -1.49 28.00
CA GLU A 636 34.34 -1.28 28.79
C GLU A 636 34.93 0.11 28.59
N ASN A 637 35.02 0.58 27.33
CA ASN A 637 35.55 1.92 27.02
C ASN A 637 34.61 3.02 27.53
N ARG A 638 33.30 2.80 27.41
CA ARG A 638 32.29 3.71 27.98
C ARG A 638 32.40 3.77 29.50
N LEU A 639 32.48 2.61 30.16
CA LEU A 639 32.64 2.52 31.62
C LEU A 639 33.89 3.26 32.10
N LEU A 640 35.04 3.05 31.45
CA LEU A 640 36.30 3.72 31.82
C LEU A 640 36.15 5.25 31.76
N SER A 641 35.59 5.76 30.68
CA SER A 641 35.40 7.21 30.48
C SER A 641 34.35 7.81 31.42
N LEU A 642 33.29 7.07 31.74
CA LEU A 642 32.25 7.49 32.68
C LEU A 642 32.75 7.51 34.13
N ARG A 643 33.63 6.59 34.53
CA ARG A 643 34.29 6.64 35.84
C ARG A 643 35.13 7.91 36.00
N LYS A 644 35.86 8.32 34.96
CA LYS A 644 36.57 9.62 34.97
C LYS A 644 35.61 10.79 35.21
N ALA A 645 34.44 10.80 34.57
CA ALA A 645 33.42 11.82 34.83
C ALA A 645 32.91 11.79 36.26
N MET A 646 32.75 10.60 36.85
CA MET A 646 32.30 10.45 38.24
C MET A 646 33.27 11.08 39.24
N GLU A 647 34.58 10.94 39.02
CA GLU A 647 35.63 11.48 39.89
C GLU A 647 35.58 13.01 40.00
N ILE A 648 35.12 13.69 38.96
CA ILE A 648 35.06 15.16 38.91
C ILE A 648 33.65 15.71 39.18
N ALA A 649 32.62 14.87 39.22
CA ALA A 649 31.23 15.29 39.43
C ALA A 649 31.02 15.94 40.81
N GLN A 650 30.34 17.09 40.83
CA GLN A 650 30.17 17.91 42.04
C GLN A 650 28.81 17.77 42.69
N THR A 651 27.76 17.57 41.88
CA THR A 651 26.38 17.54 42.35
C THR A 651 25.79 16.15 42.26
N ASP A 652 24.80 15.87 43.11
CA ASP A 652 24.09 14.58 43.06
C ASP A 652 23.38 14.37 41.71
N ALA A 653 22.87 15.44 41.10
CA ALA A 653 22.26 15.37 39.77
C ALA A 653 23.26 14.89 38.69
N GLN A 654 24.51 15.38 38.72
CA GLN A 654 25.56 14.92 37.80
C GLN A 654 25.93 13.46 38.05
N LYS A 655 26.11 13.08 39.33
CA LYS A 655 26.44 11.70 39.72
C LYS A 655 25.34 10.73 39.27
N ILE A 656 24.07 11.07 39.50
CA ILE A 656 22.91 10.27 39.06
C ILE A 656 22.91 10.13 37.53
N ALA A 657 23.10 11.21 36.78
CA ALA A 657 23.13 11.16 35.32
C ALA A 657 24.27 10.27 34.79
N ILE A 658 25.45 10.31 35.42
CA ILE A 658 26.59 9.45 35.06
C ILE A 658 26.30 7.99 35.42
N LEU A 659 25.74 7.71 36.61
CA LEU A 659 25.37 6.36 37.04
C LEU A 659 24.38 5.70 36.08
N GLN A 660 23.38 6.44 35.61
CA GLN A 660 22.43 5.97 34.60
C GLN A 660 23.14 5.56 33.30
N GLN A 661 24.18 6.29 32.87
CA GLN A 661 24.95 5.90 31.70
C GLN A 661 25.88 4.71 31.97
N ILE A 662 26.39 4.57 33.20
CA ILE A 662 27.20 3.42 33.62
C ILE A 662 26.37 2.13 33.61
N GLU A 663 25.11 2.18 34.08
CA GLU A 663 24.16 1.06 33.99
C GLU A 663 23.98 0.63 32.52
N ASN A 664 23.83 1.59 31.62
CA ASN A 664 23.68 1.37 30.18
C ASN A 664 24.95 0.87 29.45
N THR A 665 26.06 0.63 30.17
CA THR A 665 27.26 0.01 29.58
C THR A 665 27.06 -1.48 29.31
N GLY A 666 26.17 -2.16 30.02
CA GLY A 666 25.90 -3.60 29.88
C GLY A 666 27.05 -4.49 30.37
N THR A 667 27.98 -3.95 31.17
CA THR A 667 29.13 -4.69 31.70
C THR A 667 28.92 -5.09 33.16
N PHE A 668 29.43 -6.27 33.56
CA PHE A 668 29.38 -6.70 34.98
C PHE A 668 30.07 -5.70 35.92
N LEU A 669 31.21 -5.14 35.50
CA LEU A 669 31.93 -4.11 36.26
C LEU A 669 31.18 -2.77 36.33
N GLY A 670 30.35 -2.46 35.33
CA GLY A 670 29.47 -1.29 35.35
C GLY A 670 28.32 -1.49 36.33
N MET A 671 27.70 -2.68 36.33
CA MET A 671 26.67 -3.05 37.29
C MET A 671 27.18 -3.02 38.73
N LEU A 672 28.38 -3.58 38.99
CA LEU A 672 28.98 -3.54 40.33
C LEU A 672 29.24 -2.10 40.79
N TYR A 673 29.82 -1.27 39.91
CA TYR A 673 30.11 0.13 40.21
C TYR A 673 28.85 0.98 40.43
N ALA A 674 27.75 0.66 39.76
CA ALA A 674 26.48 1.36 39.95
C ALA A 674 25.75 0.94 41.24
N GLY A 675 26.11 -0.20 41.82
CA GLY A 675 25.56 -0.71 43.08
C GLY A 675 26.40 -0.38 44.32
N GLU A 676 27.61 0.14 44.13
CA GLU A 676 28.46 0.78 45.16
C GLU A 676 28.06 2.25 45.35
#